data_AF-A0A9D1W1V7-F1
#
_entry.id   AF-A0A9D1W1V7-F1
#
_cell.length_a   1.000
_cell.length_b   1.000
_cell.length_c   1.000
_cell.angle_alpha   90.00
_cell.angle_beta   90.00
_cell.angle_gamma   90.00
#
_symmetry.space_group_name_H-M   'P 1'
#
loop_
_entity.id
_entity.type
_entity.pdbx_description
1 polymer ?
#
loop_
_entity_poly.entity_id
_entity_poly.type
_entity_poly.pdbx_seq_one_letter_code
_entity_poly.pdbx_strand_id
1 'polypeptide(L)'
;MEEPPKEAQGGQPASEQKTAQGAFKKAAAHKENADQAAADGQTTERGGEQEKGIAAGTAAAETSKEKAACAADVQAKVKEIKRLLPAPDILVYEFSAGDGTPCAAVYADGITDKELMGMLAARPLAERPAPCSREEAKRMLLFPELREADEASACSREILAGNPALVIGGVEGYIILGTKKVALRAVSEPQTSIAVKGPREGFIEDIKTNMGLIRRRLKTPDLMFVMLEAGRRSGTAVAIAYLKGIADERVVKKAEERIRAADIDGVPDSSYIAKFLAERPRSLFKQAGTTEKPDILCAKMLEGRIAVLVDGSPIVLTLPYLLAEDFQSAQDYFVSPYRATASRWLRMGAACTAVFLPAFYVAAELFRLRLLPFDLLMTVAGGVRSIPLSPGLELFFLLLVLEVLIEASVRMPKYVALALSVIGALVLGDTAVKAGLVSSPAIIIVALSGISAYTVPDLTGTLSLVRLAFIVAAGSIGTYGILLLAALLAYYLVTTDSYGVPLLAPFSPLIRSDLKDTLYKAELFSLWHRPRVLRGKNERRLASFGKEGEEMESEVEQEETKSSAEREEMKGAATEEGKDMQEGKGGFQNREKTKSSAEREEMKGATPEEGKDIQEGEGGLQNNKQAGGTSQNREEAGGRPSETP
;
A
#
# COMPACT_ATOMS: atom_id res chain seq x y z
N MET A 1 4.65 -46.09 -37.25
CA MET A 1 3.42 -46.89 -37.32
C MET A 1 2.72 -46.71 -36.01
N GLU A 2 1.74 -45.81 -35.98
CA GLU A 2 0.51 -45.88 -35.18
C GLU A 2 -0.27 -44.60 -35.47
N GLU A 3 -1.48 -44.80 -35.97
CA GLU A 3 -2.44 -43.80 -36.40
C GLU A 3 -3.09 -43.09 -35.20
N PRO A 4 -3.52 -41.82 -35.31
CA PRO A 4 -4.52 -41.25 -34.45
C PRO A 4 -5.93 -41.49 -35.02
N PRO A 5 -6.96 -41.65 -34.17
CA PRO A 5 -8.31 -41.99 -34.61
C PRO A 5 -9.06 -40.80 -35.21
N LYS A 6 -9.90 -41.10 -36.20
CA LYS A 6 -10.83 -40.22 -36.88
C LYS A 6 -12.20 -40.15 -36.17
N GLU A 7 -12.77 -38.95 -36.29
CA GLU A 7 -14.20 -38.62 -36.46
C GLU A 7 -15.18 -38.70 -35.27
N ALA A 8 -15.60 -37.51 -34.83
CA ALA A 8 -17.01 -37.18 -34.62
C ALA A 8 -17.24 -35.71 -35.01
N GLN A 9 -17.50 -35.46 -36.30
CA GLN A 9 -18.01 -34.18 -36.79
C GLN A 9 -19.50 -34.09 -36.48
N GLY A 10 -19.84 -33.40 -35.38
CA GLY A 10 -21.18 -32.90 -35.11
C GLY A 10 -21.30 -31.48 -35.63
N GLY A 11 -21.97 -31.30 -36.76
CA GLY A 11 -22.32 -29.98 -37.30
C GLY A 11 -23.40 -29.30 -36.46
N GLN A 12 -23.19 -28.02 -36.15
CA GLN A 12 -24.23 -27.09 -35.73
C GLN A 12 -24.20 -25.83 -36.62
N PRO A 13 -25.35 -25.20 -36.86
CA PRO A 13 -25.62 -24.53 -38.12
C PRO A 13 -25.14 -23.08 -38.14
N ALA A 14 -24.45 -22.73 -39.22
CA ALA A 14 -24.31 -21.36 -39.67
C ALA A 14 -25.64 -20.87 -40.27
N SER A 15 -26.59 -20.44 -39.44
CA SER A 15 -27.85 -19.84 -39.91
C SER A 15 -28.33 -18.58 -39.18
N GLU A 16 -27.53 -17.97 -38.30
CA GLU A 16 -27.94 -16.71 -37.64
C GLU A 16 -27.18 -15.45 -38.11
N GLN A 17 -26.16 -15.58 -38.95
CA GLN A 17 -25.43 -14.42 -39.49
C GLN A 17 -25.93 -13.91 -40.85
N LYS A 18 -26.88 -14.61 -41.51
CA LYS A 18 -27.48 -14.13 -42.78
C LYS A 18 -28.80 -13.38 -42.63
N THR A 19 -29.42 -13.37 -41.45
CA THR A 19 -30.67 -12.64 -41.20
C THR A 19 -30.43 -11.18 -40.82
N ALA A 20 -29.24 -10.83 -40.32
CA ALA A 20 -28.88 -9.46 -39.92
C ALA A 20 -28.44 -8.56 -41.10
N GLN A 21 -27.90 -9.12 -42.19
CA GLN A 21 -27.53 -8.35 -43.38
C GLN A 21 -28.70 -8.09 -44.35
N GLY A 22 -29.81 -8.83 -44.23
CA GLY A 22 -31.04 -8.60 -45.01
C GLY A 22 -31.92 -7.47 -44.46
N ALA A 23 -31.85 -7.19 -43.16
CA ALA A 23 -32.64 -6.13 -42.52
C ALA A 23 -32.05 -4.73 -42.74
N PHE A 24 -30.74 -4.61 -42.93
CA PHE A 24 -30.07 -3.31 -43.17
C PHE A 24 -30.20 -2.79 -44.62
N LYS A 25 -30.55 -3.63 -45.59
CA LYS A 25 -30.79 -3.20 -46.99
C LYS A 25 -32.24 -2.79 -47.30
N LYS A 26 -33.22 -3.11 -46.44
CA LYS A 26 -34.62 -2.67 -46.61
C LYS A 26 -34.94 -1.32 -45.94
N ALA A 27 -34.09 -0.83 -45.03
CA ALA A 27 -34.25 0.50 -44.42
C ALA A 27 -33.63 1.63 -45.26
N ALA A 28 -32.68 1.31 -46.16
CA ALA A 28 -32.03 2.30 -47.04
C ALA A 28 -32.82 2.60 -48.32
N ALA A 29 -33.76 1.74 -48.73
CA ALA A 29 -34.55 1.92 -49.96
C ALA A 29 -35.90 2.66 -49.75
N HIS A 30 -36.24 3.05 -48.51
CA HIS A 30 -37.48 3.76 -48.20
C HIS A 30 -37.29 5.27 -47.95
N LYS A 31 -36.07 5.79 -48.15
CA LYS A 31 -35.70 7.18 -47.87
C LYS A 31 -35.33 8.01 -49.11
N GLU A 32 -35.46 7.45 -50.32
CA GLU A 32 -35.21 8.18 -51.58
C GLU A 32 -36.48 8.41 -52.44
N ASN A 33 -37.67 8.02 -51.96
CA ASN A 33 -38.92 8.15 -52.72
C ASN A 33 -40.00 9.03 -52.06
N ALA A 34 -39.60 9.95 -51.18
CA ALA A 34 -40.52 10.92 -50.55
C ALA A 34 -40.24 12.39 -50.91
N ASP A 35 -39.18 12.69 -51.66
CA ASP A 35 -38.74 14.08 -51.96
C ASP A 35 -39.05 14.55 -53.41
N GLN A 36 -40.00 13.92 -54.12
CA GLN A 36 -40.38 14.35 -55.49
C GLN A 36 -41.88 14.53 -55.74
N ALA A 37 -42.71 14.63 -54.71
CA ALA A 37 -44.14 14.92 -54.87
C ALA A 37 -44.59 16.12 -54.01
N ALA A 38 -43.97 17.28 -54.22
CA ALA A 38 -44.42 18.54 -53.65
C ALA A 38 -44.05 19.74 -54.54
N ALA A 39 -44.46 19.69 -55.81
CA ALA A 39 -44.47 20.85 -56.69
C ALA A 39 -45.48 20.61 -57.81
N ASP A 40 -46.77 20.78 -57.50
CA ASP A 40 -47.78 21.34 -58.41
C ASP A 40 -49.15 21.33 -57.72
N GLY A 41 -49.78 22.51 -57.63
CA GLY A 41 -51.13 22.65 -57.11
C GLY A 41 -51.34 23.88 -56.22
N GLN A 42 -51.16 25.09 -56.77
CA GLN A 42 -51.79 26.29 -56.21
C GLN A 42 -53.28 26.35 -56.58
N THR A 43 -54.04 27.09 -55.74
CA THR A 43 -55.47 27.47 -55.82
C THR A 43 -56.41 26.36 -55.33
N THR A 44 -57.21 26.50 -54.26
CA THR A 44 -57.94 27.58 -53.61
C THR A 44 -58.15 27.15 -52.14
N GLU A 45 -57.95 27.97 -51.11
CA GLU A 45 -59.02 28.74 -50.45
C GLU A 45 -58.36 29.63 -49.37
N ARG A 46 -58.74 30.91 -49.34
CA ARG A 46 -58.30 31.89 -48.33
C ARG A 46 -59.16 31.75 -47.07
N GLY A 47 -58.49 31.78 -45.93
CA GLY A 47 -59.01 32.38 -44.70
C GLY A 47 -59.17 31.40 -43.54
N GLY A 48 -58.14 31.27 -42.69
CA GLY A 48 -58.31 30.63 -41.38
C GLY A 48 -57.11 29.94 -40.72
N GLU A 49 -55.85 30.21 -41.09
CA GLU A 49 -54.71 29.49 -40.48
C GLU A 49 -53.48 30.37 -40.12
N GLN A 50 -53.64 31.69 -39.97
CA GLN A 50 -52.50 32.55 -39.61
C GLN A 50 -52.27 32.73 -38.10
N GLU A 51 -53.15 32.25 -37.21
CA GLU A 51 -52.94 32.37 -35.76
C GLU A 51 -52.42 31.09 -35.07
N LYS A 52 -52.48 29.91 -35.71
CA LYS A 52 -51.95 28.66 -35.12
C LYS A 52 -50.48 28.35 -35.47
N GLY A 53 -49.96 28.91 -36.56
CA GLY A 53 -48.56 28.72 -36.97
C GLY A 53 -47.55 29.53 -36.15
N ILE A 54 -47.97 30.66 -35.56
CA ILE A 54 -47.10 31.52 -34.76
C ILE A 54 -46.93 30.94 -33.35
N ALA A 55 -47.97 30.33 -32.76
CA ALA A 55 -47.92 29.70 -31.43
C ALA A 55 -47.09 28.39 -31.39
N ALA A 56 -47.06 27.62 -32.48
CA ALA A 56 -46.24 26.41 -32.59
C ALA A 56 -44.74 26.73 -32.79
N GLY A 57 -44.43 27.83 -33.49
CA GLY A 57 -43.07 28.33 -33.67
C GLY A 57 -42.46 28.92 -32.39
N THR A 58 -43.26 29.59 -31.54
CA THR A 58 -42.81 30.06 -30.22
C THR A 58 -42.66 28.92 -29.21
N ALA A 59 -43.54 27.92 -29.18
CA ALA A 59 -43.43 26.78 -28.26
C ALA A 59 -42.21 25.88 -28.56
N ALA A 60 -41.86 25.68 -29.84
CA ALA A 60 -40.64 24.96 -30.25
C ALA A 60 -39.36 25.77 -29.94
N ALA A 61 -39.42 27.10 -30.05
CA ALA A 61 -38.32 27.99 -29.68
C ALA A 61 -38.14 28.11 -28.15
N GLU A 62 -39.23 28.09 -27.38
CA GLU A 62 -39.21 28.10 -25.91
C GLU A 62 -38.70 26.76 -25.34
N THR A 63 -39.16 25.62 -25.85
CA THR A 63 -38.62 24.30 -25.47
C THR A 63 -37.16 24.12 -25.85
N SER A 64 -36.68 24.76 -26.93
CA SER A 64 -35.25 24.76 -27.28
C SER A 64 -34.40 25.61 -26.31
N LYS A 65 -34.95 26.70 -25.76
CA LYS A 65 -34.29 27.57 -24.77
C LYS A 65 -34.27 26.94 -23.38
N GLU A 66 -35.36 26.32 -22.94
CA GLU A 66 -35.40 25.59 -21.65
C GLU A 66 -34.45 24.39 -21.65
N LYS A 67 -34.38 23.63 -22.76
CA LYS A 67 -33.42 22.52 -22.90
C LYS A 67 -31.96 22.98 -22.86
N ALA A 68 -31.67 24.14 -23.45
CA ALA A 68 -30.34 24.75 -23.38
C ALA A 68 -29.98 25.20 -21.95
N ALA A 69 -30.95 25.71 -21.19
CA ALA A 69 -30.77 26.06 -19.78
C ALA A 69 -30.53 24.82 -18.90
N CYS A 70 -31.29 23.74 -19.11
CA CYS A 70 -31.10 22.46 -18.44
C CYS A 70 -29.74 21.83 -18.77
N ALA A 71 -29.27 21.95 -20.02
CA ALA A 71 -27.94 21.47 -20.40
C ALA A 71 -26.82 22.24 -19.69
N ALA A 72 -26.97 23.57 -19.58
CA ALA A 72 -26.01 24.41 -18.87
C ALA A 72 -25.95 24.09 -17.37
N ASP A 73 -27.09 23.79 -16.74
CA ASP A 73 -27.15 23.40 -15.33
C ASP A 73 -26.45 22.05 -15.07
N VAL A 74 -26.72 21.03 -15.91
CA VAL A 74 -26.06 19.72 -15.81
C VAL A 74 -24.55 19.86 -15.96
N GLN A 75 -24.09 20.63 -16.95
CA GLN A 75 -22.66 20.87 -17.16
C GLN A 75 -22.01 21.63 -15.99
N ALA A 76 -22.71 22.59 -15.39
CA ALA A 76 -22.23 23.31 -14.22
C ALA A 76 -22.02 22.38 -13.01
N LYS A 77 -23.01 21.54 -12.70
CA LYS A 77 -22.95 20.53 -11.62
C LYS A 77 -21.85 19.49 -11.86
N VAL A 78 -21.72 18.99 -13.08
CA VAL A 78 -20.65 18.04 -13.45
C VAL A 78 -19.26 18.70 -13.29
N LYS A 79 -19.11 19.96 -13.69
CA LYS A 79 -17.85 20.70 -13.54
C LYS A 79 -17.51 20.95 -12.08
N GLU A 80 -18.49 21.20 -11.23
CA GLU A 80 -18.32 21.31 -9.78
C GLU A 80 -17.78 20.01 -9.18
N ILE A 81 -18.39 18.87 -9.53
CA ILE A 81 -17.89 17.55 -9.09
C ILE A 81 -16.47 17.31 -9.59
N LYS A 82 -16.18 17.52 -10.89
CA LYS A 82 -14.82 17.34 -11.44
C LYS A 82 -13.77 18.25 -10.82
N ARG A 83 -14.16 19.42 -10.28
CA ARG A 83 -13.24 20.30 -9.56
C ARG A 83 -12.81 19.69 -8.22
N LEU A 84 -13.74 19.04 -7.52
CA LEU A 84 -13.45 18.32 -6.27
C LEU A 84 -12.71 17.00 -6.54
N LEU A 85 -13.00 16.39 -7.68
CA LEU A 85 -12.58 15.06 -8.07
C LEU A 85 -11.84 15.10 -9.42
N PRO A 86 -10.56 15.56 -9.43
CA PRO A 86 -9.79 15.75 -10.67
C PRO A 86 -9.20 14.46 -11.24
N ALA A 87 -9.33 13.33 -10.55
CA ALA A 87 -8.71 12.08 -10.95
C ALA A 87 -9.32 11.53 -12.26
N PRO A 88 -8.49 11.07 -13.22
CA PRO A 88 -8.98 10.67 -14.55
C PRO A 88 -9.73 9.34 -14.56
N ASP A 89 -9.67 8.55 -13.49
CA ASP A 89 -10.47 7.34 -13.31
C ASP A 89 -11.95 7.63 -12.98
N ILE A 90 -12.30 8.91 -12.81
CA ILE A 90 -13.66 9.39 -12.58
C ILE A 90 -14.24 9.78 -13.92
N LEU A 91 -15.13 8.94 -14.42
CA LEU A 91 -15.74 9.11 -15.72
C LEU A 91 -17.07 9.85 -15.60
N VAL A 92 -17.39 10.58 -16.66
CA VAL A 92 -18.70 11.21 -16.84
C VAL A 92 -19.34 10.58 -18.05
N TYR A 93 -20.52 10.05 -17.87
CA TYR A 93 -21.35 9.49 -18.92
C TYR A 93 -22.56 10.39 -19.15
N GLU A 94 -22.54 11.12 -20.26
CA GLU A 94 -23.62 12.03 -20.66
C GLU A 94 -24.61 11.29 -21.56
N PHE A 95 -25.90 11.47 -21.32
CA PHE A 95 -26.99 10.90 -22.12
C PHE A 95 -28.22 11.82 -22.06
N SER A 96 -29.25 11.52 -22.84
CA SER A 96 -30.50 12.29 -22.84
C SER A 96 -31.67 11.41 -22.45
N ALA A 97 -32.63 11.99 -21.75
CA ALA A 97 -33.91 11.36 -21.47
C ALA A 97 -34.81 11.33 -22.72
N GLY A 98 -35.93 10.61 -22.66
CA GLY A 98 -36.83 10.39 -23.80
C GLY A 98 -37.47 11.67 -24.37
N ASP A 99 -37.52 12.74 -23.58
CA ASP A 99 -37.97 14.09 -23.94
C ASP A 99 -36.83 14.99 -24.48
N GLY A 100 -35.60 14.49 -24.51
CA GLY A 100 -34.39 15.22 -24.88
C GLY A 100 -33.75 16.03 -23.75
N THR A 101 -34.20 15.86 -22.51
CA THR A 101 -33.58 16.50 -21.34
C THR A 101 -32.20 15.90 -21.08
N PRO A 102 -31.14 16.71 -20.88
CA PRO A 102 -29.79 16.21 -20.67
C PRO A 102 -29.62 15.60 -19.27
N CYS A 103 -28.91 14.49 -19.21
CA CYS A 103 -28.57 13.74 -18.00
C CYS A 103 -27.08 13.40 -18.00
N ALA A 104 -26.46 13.32 -16.83
CA ALA A 104 -25.07 12.90 -16.69
C ALA A 104 -24.89 12.01 -15.46
N ALA A 105 -24.18 10.89 -15.61
CA ALA A 105 -23.76 10.04 -14.52
C ALA A 105 -22.25 10.18 -14.29
N VAL A 106 -21.86 10.55 -13.07
CA VAL A 106 -20.45 10.65 -12.64
C VAL A 106 -20.13 9.48 -11.73
N TYR A 107 -19.10 8.70 -12.06
CA TYR A 107 -18.76 7.48 -11.32
C TYR A 107 -17.26 7.15 -11.38
N ALA A 108 -16.80 6.30 -10.45
CA ALA A 108 -15.42 5.80 -10.43
C ALA A 108 -15.33 4.46 -11.17
N ASP A 109 -14.52 4.39 -12.23
CA ASP A 109 -14.56 3.31 -13.23
C ASP A 109 -14.35 1.90 -12.64
N GLY A 110 -13.40 1.77 -11.70
CA GLY A 110 -12.96 0.48 -11.16
C GLY A 110 -13.82 -0.11 -10.03
N ILE A 111 -14.84 0.59 -9.54
CA ILE A 111 -15.65 0.17 -8.37
C ILE A 111 -17.17 0.24 -8.59
N THR A 112 -17.60 0.70 -9.76
CA THR A 112 -19.01 0.88 -10.10
C THR A 112 -19.47 -0.18 -11.10
N ASP A 113 -20.65 -0.75 -10.88
CA ASP A 113 -21.30 -1.61 -11.88
C ASP A 113 -21.93 -0.77 -13.00
N LYS A 114 -21.26 -0.74 -14.15
CA LYS A 114 -21.70 -0.01 -15.35
C LYS A 114 -22.95 -0.63 -15.96
N GLU A 115 -23.10 -1.95 -15.89
CA GLU A 115 -24.24 -2.66 -16.47
C GLU A 115 -25.51 -2.36 -15.68
N LEU A 116 -25.45 -2.43 -14.35
CA LEU A 116 -26.58 -2.06 -13.49
C LEU A 116 -26.93 -0.58 -13.65
N MET A 117 -25.94 0.31 -13.70
CA MET A 117 -26.18 1.74 -13.96
C MET A 117 -26.87 1.95 -15.31
N GLY A 118 -26.42 1.26 -16.36
CA GLY A 118 -27.03 1.33 -17.69
C GLY A 118 -28.47 0.81 -17.72
N MET A 119 -28.72 -0.36 -17.13
CA MET A 119 -30.02 -1.03 -17.17
C MET A 119 -31.07 -0.38 -16.27
N LEU A 120 -30.69 0.08 -15.08
CA LEU A 120 -31.63 0.55 -14.05
C LEU A 120 -31.70 2.07 -13.94
N ALA A 121 -30.74 2.81 -14.52
CA ALA A 121 -30.76 4.27 -14.58
C ALA A 121 -30.90 4.81 -16.01
N ALA A 122 -29.90 4.53 -16.87
CA ALA A 122 -29.82 5.18 -18.17
C ALA A 122 -30.96 4.76 -19.11
N ARG A 123 -31.31 3.47 -19.13
CA ARG A 123 -32.36 2.94 -20.01
C ARG A 123 -33.77 3.44 -19.63
N PRO A 124 -34.21 3.38 -18.36
CA PRO A 124 -35.50 3.96 -17.97
C PRO A 124 -35.62 5.44 -18.31
N LEU A 125 -34.55 6.21 -18.10
CA LEU A 125 -34.51 7.64 -18.43
C LEU A 125 -34.53 7.90 -19.93
N ALA A 126 -33.87 7.07 -20.74
CA ALA A 126 -33.90 7.21 -22.20
C ALA A 126 -35.27 6.88 -22.82
N GLU A 127 -36.05 5.99 -22.21
CA GLU A 127 -37.34 5.52 -22.75
C GLU A 127 -38.55 6.38 -22.31
N ARG A 128 -38.39 7.24 -21.31
CA ARG A 128 -39.47 8.06 -20.72
C ARG A 128 -39.04 9.53 -20.60
N PRO A 129 -39.98 10.48 -20.47
CA PRO A 129 -39.64 11.87 -20.20
C PRO A 129 -38.85 12.01 -18.89
N ALA A 130 -38.01 13.05 -18.78
CA ALA A 130 -37.25 13.27 -17.57
C ALA A 130 -38.18 13.57 -16.39
N PRO A 131 -37.84 13.08 -15.19
CA PRO A 131 -38.61 13.38 -13.99
C PRO A 131 -38.49 14.88 -13.65
N CYS A 132 -39.61 15.50 -13.26
CA CYS A 132 -39.65 16.90 -12.85
C CYS A 132 -39.27 17.10 -11.38
N SER A 133 -39.22 16.00 -10.60
CA SER A 133 -38.88 16.02 -9.16
C SER A 133 -38.05 14.81 -8.76
N ARG A 134 -37.34 14.92 -7.62
CA ARG A 134 -36.54 13.80 -7.06
C ARG A 134 -37.39 12.58 -6.70
N GLU A 135 -38.61 12.79 -6.22
CA GLU A 135 -39.53 11.69 -5.88
C GLU A 135 -39.97 10.91 -7.12
N GLU A 136 -40.22 11.62 -8.21
CA GLU A 136 -40.55 11.02 -9.50
C GLU A 136 -39.36 10.23 -10.06
N ALA A 137 -38.16 10.80 -9.95
CA ALA A 137 -36.93 10.11 -10.31
C ALA A 137 -36.75 8.82 -9.50
N LYS A 138 -37.01 8.82 -8.19
CA LYS A 138 -36.96 7.62 -7.35
C LYS A 138 -37.95 6.53 -7.74
N ARG A 139 -39.17 6.90 -8.15
CA ARG A 139 -40.18 5.93 -8.61
C ARG A 139 -39.83 5.34 -9.98
N MET A 140 -39.14 6.13 -10.79
CA MET A 140 -38.76 5.75 -12.14
C MET A 140 -37.48 4.91 -12.18
N LEU A 141 -36.53 5.21 -11.29
CA LEU A 141 -35.28 4.48 -11.13
C LEU A 141 -35.51 3.19 -10.34
N LEU A 142 -35.14 2.06 -10.91
CA LEU A 142 -35.42 0.73 -10.34
C LEU A 142 -34.27 0.25 -9.43
N PHE A 143 -33.84 1.08 -8.47
CA PHE A 143 -32.79 0.72 -7.50
C PHE A 143 -33.37 0.48 -6.10
N PRO A 144 -32.88 -0.54 -5.36
CA PRO A 144 -33.25 -0.73 -3.96
C PRO A 144 -32.62 0.33 -3.04
N GLU A 145 -31.44 0.84 -3.39
CA GLU A 145 -30.71 1.85 -2.63
C GLU A 145 -30.55 3.14 -3.45
N LEU A 146 -31.44 4.11 -3.19
CA LEU A 146 -31.39 5.47 -3.75
C LEU A 146 -31.18 6.47 -2.63
N ARG A 147 -30.19 7.33 -2.77
CA ARG A 147 -29.96 8.47 -1.85
C ARG A 147 -30.02 9.78 -2.62
N GLU A 148 -30.28 10.85 -1.88
CA GLU A 148 -30.24 12.21 -2.41
C GLU A 148 -29.07 12.95 -1.77
N ALA A 149 -28.47 13.85 -2.53
CA ALA A 149 -27.46 14.76 -2.03
C ALA A 149 -27.70 16.14 -2.64
N ASP A 150 -27.64 17.18 -1.80
CA ASP A 150 -27.78 18.57 -2.23
C ASP A 150 -26.41 19.17 -2.57
N GLU A 151 -25.39 18.80 -1.80
CA GLU A 151 -24.04 19.32 -1.95
C GLU A 151 -23.17 18.44 -2.84
N ALA A 152 -22.37 19.07 -3.71
CA ALA A 152 -21.32 18.39 -4.49
C ALA A 152 -20.29 17.68 -3.57
N SER A 153 -20.07 18.21 -2.37
CA SER A 153 -19.18 17.62 -1.35
C SER A 153 -19.69 16.21 -0.92
N ALA A 154 -20.98 16.08 -0.62
CA ALA A 154 -21.61 14.82 -0.25
C ALA A 154 -21.60 13.83 -1.42
N CYS A 155 -21.85 14.32 -2.64
CA CYS A 155 -21.76 13.52 -3.85
C CYS A 155 -20.36 12.95 -4.09
N SER A 156 -19.33 13.78 -3.90
CA SER A 156 -17.95 13.35 -4.09
C SER A 156 -17.57 12.19 -3.17
N ARG A 157 -18.04 12.19 -1.92
CA ARG A 157 -17.82 11.10 -0.95
C ARG A 157 -18.51 9.81 -1.38
N GLU A 158 -19.72 9.90 -1.92
CA GLU A 158 -20.48 8.74 -2.43
C GLU A 158 -19.87 8.15 -3.71
N ILE A 159 -19.41 9.00 -4.64
CA ILE A 159 -18.67 8.59 -5.84
C ILE A 159 -17.40 7.83 -5.44
N LEU A 160 -16.64 8.36 -4.48
CA LEU A 160 -15.45 7.68 -3.93
C LEU A 160 -15.80 6.38 -3.16
N ALA A 161 -17.02 6.25 -2.63
CA ALA A 161 -17.50 5.02 -2.01
C ALA A 161 -17.90 3.94 -3.02
N GLY A 162 -18.05 4.31 -4.29
CA GLY A 162 -18.40 3.44 -5.42
C GLY A 162 -19.83 3.61 -5.95
N ASN A 163 -20.55 4.62 -5.46
CA ASN A 163 -21.93 4.90 -5.84
C ASN A 163 -21.95 6.05 -6.87
N PRO A 164 -22.40 5.84 -8.12
CA PRO A 164 -22.58 6.90 -9.10
C PRO A 164 -23.46 8.03 -8.59
N ALA A 165 -23.12 9.26 -8.97
CA ALA A 165 -24.00 10.40 -8.87
C ALA A 165 -24.65 10.68 -10.24
N LEU A 166 -25.97 10.68 -10.28
CA LEU A 166 -26.78 11.01 -11.43
C LEU A 166 -27.29 12.45 -11.31
N VAL A 167 -27.07 13.22 -12.37
CA VAL A 167 -27.53 14.60 -12.56
C VAL A 167 -28.56 14.60 -13.69
N ILE A 168 -29.73 15.18 -13.44
CA ILE A 168 -30.82 15.29 -14.42
C ILE A 168 -31.14 16.78 -14.60
N GLY A 169 -31.22 17.25 -15.84
CA GLY A 169 -31.56 18.64 -16.14
C GLY A 169 -32.93 19.03 -15.58
N GLY A 170 -33.01 20.17 -14.91
CA GLY A 170 -34.24 20.66 -14.28
C GLY A 170 -34.56 20.09 -12.90
N VAL A 171 -33.79 19.10 -12.42
CA VAL A 171 -33.91 18.57 -11.05
C VAL A 171 -32.81 19.19 -10.17
N GLU A 172 -33.21 19.79 -9.05
CA GLU A 172 -32.26 20.32 -8.07
C GLU A 172 -31.50 19.18 -7.37
N GLY A 173 -30.20 19.35 -7.13
CA GLY A 173 -29.32 18.38 -6.46
C GLY A 173 -28.95 17.15 -7.30
N TYR A 174 -28.59 16.08 -6.59
CA TYR A 174 -27.95 14.88 -7.13
C TYR A 174 -28.63 13.61 -6.63
N ILE A 175 -28.75 12.60 -7.49
CA ILE A 175 -29.31 11.30 -7.15
C ILE A 175 -28.17 10.28 -7.09
N ILE A 176 -27.97 9.65 -5.94
CA ILE A 176 -26.93 8.65 -5.74
C ILE A 176 -27.52 7.26 -5.99
N LEU A 177 -26.86 6.51 -6.87
CA LEU A 177 -27.26 5.17 -7.28
C LEU A 177 -26.43 4.13 -6.51
N GLY A 178 -27.07 3.22 -5.77
CA GLY A 178 -26.39 2.12 -5.10
C GLY A 178 -25.94 1.00 -6.05
N THR A 179 -24.88 1.25 -6.84
CA THR A 179 -24.34 0.27 -7.82
C THR A 179 -22.91 -0.16 -7.55
N LYS A 180 -22.47 -0.04 -6.30
CA LYS A 180 -21.14 -0.45 -5.89
C LYS A 180 -20.90 -1.92 -6.21
N LYS A 181 -19.90 -2.19 -7.05
CA LYS A 181 -19.44 -3.55 -7.37
C LYS A 181 -17.99 -3.67 -6.99
N VAL A 182 -17.73 -4.55 -6.04
CA VAL A 182 -16.37 -5.00 -5.75
C VAL A 182 -16.11 -6.20 -6.65
N ALA A 183 -15.01 -6.17 -7.41
CA ALA A 183 -14.58 -7.33 -8.18
C ALA A 183 -14.41 -8.53 -7.21
N LEU A 184 -15.30 -9.51 -7.33
CA LEU A 184 -15.43 -10.67 -6.44
C LEU A 184 -14.84 -11.95 -7.03
N ARG A 185 -14.28 -11.92 -8.26
CA ARG A 185 -13.63 -13.13 -8.80
C ARG A 185 -12.46 -13.45 -7.87
N ALA A 186 -12.48 -14.68 -7.34
CA ALA A 186 -11.70 -15.13 -6.19
C ALA A 186 -10.33 -14.48 -6.18
N VAL A 187 -10.20 -13.39 -5.40
CA VAL A 187 -8.91 -12.77 -5.15
C VAL A 187 -8.15 -13.82 -4.36
N SER A 188 -7.41 -14.67 -5.08
CA SER A 188 -6.68 -15.78 -4.51
C SER A 188 -5.54 -15.22 -3.69
N GLU A 189 -5.17 -15.96 -2.65
CA GLU A 189 -4.03 -15.58 -1.83
C GLU A 189 -2.79 -15.41 -2.72
N PRO A 190 -2.06 -14.27 -2.63
CA PRO A 190 -0.86 -14.05 -3.44
C PRO A 190 0.14 -15.16 -3.19
N GLN A 191 0.59 -15.82 -4.27
CA GLN A 191 1.43 -17.02 -4.15
C GLN A 191 2.80 -16.70 -3.54
N THR A 192 3.32 -15.48 -3.75
CA THR A 192 4.64 -15.06 -3.25
C THR A 192 4.57 -14.43 -1.86
N SER A 193 3.38 -14.02 -1.39
CA SER A 193 3.21 -13.32 -0.12
C SER A 193 2.13 -13.97 0.73
N ILE A 194 2.32 -15.21 1.17
CA ILE A 194 1.35 -15.92 2.02
C ILE A 194 1.30 -15.27 3.41
N ALA A 195 0.10 -14.89 3.86
CA ALA A 195 -0.09 -14.20 5.14
C ALA A 195 -0.95 -15.02 6.10
N VAL A 196 -0.35 -15.48 7.21
CA VAL A 196 -1.10 -16.19 8.27
C VAL A 196 -2.10 -15.25 8.95
N LYS A 197 -1.76 -13.95 9.05
CA LYS A 197 -2.62 -12.88 9.57
C LYS A 197 -2.61 -11.67 8.63
N GLY A 198 -3.79 -11.08 8.42
CA GLY A 198 -4.01 -9.93 7.55
C GLY A 198 -4.92 -10.25 6.36
N PRO A 199 -5.18 -9.25 5.48
CA PRO A 199 -5.93 -9.46 4.25
C PRO A 199 -5.23 -10.48 3.34
N ARG A 200 -6.03 -11.37 2.73
CA ARG A 200 -5.56 -12.35 1.73
C ARG A 200 -5.77 -11.88 0.30
N GLU A 201 -6.21 -10.64 0.12
CA GLU A 201 -6.41 -10.06 -1.19
C GLU A 201 -5.05 -9.80 -1.84
N GLY A 202 -4.89 -10.18 -3.11
CA GLY A 202 -3.77 -9.85 -3.98
C GLY A 202 -4.24 -9.08 -5.22
N PHE A 203 -3.31 -8.44 -5.91
CA PHE A 203 -3.54 -7.89 -7.24
C PHE A 203 -3.69 -9.02 -8.27
N ILE A 204 -4.32 -8.69 -9.40
CA ILE A 204 -4.52 -9.60 -10.53
C ILE A 204 -3.92 -8.98 -11.79
N GLU A 205 -4.04 -9.63 -12.94
CA GLU A 205 -3.45 -9.18 -14.20
C GLU A 205 -4.16 -7.97 -14.81
N ASP A 206 -5.44 -7.74 -14.50
CA ASP A 206 -6.22 -6.61 -15.05
C ASP A 206 -5.94 -5.29 -14.32
N ILE A 207 -5.41 -4.32 -15.05
CA ILE A 207 -5.05 -3.00 -14.50
C ILE A 207 -6.26 -2.24 -13.93
N LYS A 208 -7.43 -2.35 -14.56
CA LYS A 208 -8.63 -1.62 -14.12
C LYS A 208 -9.14 -2.13 -12.79
N THR A 209 -9.18 -3.45 -12.63
CA THR A 209 -9.52 -4.09 -11.36
C THR A 209 -8.52 -3.69 -10.27
N ASN A 210 -7.21 -3.69 -10.58
CA ASN A 210 -6.19 -3.27 -9.61
C ASN A 210 -6.34 -1.80 -9.18
N MET A 211 -6.63 -0.88 -10.11
CA MET A 211 -6.97 0.51 -9.79
C MET A 211 -8.20 0.58 -8.87
N GLY A 212 -9.23 -0.23 -9.15
CA GLY A 212 -10.41 -0.37 -8.30
C GLY A 212 -10.08 -0.86 -6.88
N LEU A 213 -9.17 -1.83 -6.73
CA LEU A 213 -8.71 -2.32 -5.42
C LEU A 213 -8.03 -1.22 -4.60
N ILE A 214 -7.21 -0.37 -5.24
CA ILE A 214 -6.57 0.78 -4.60
C ILE A 214 -7.64 1.80 -4.18
N ARG A 215 -8.55 2.16 -5.10
CA ARG A 215 -9.64 3.13 -4.85
C ARG A 215 -10.58 2.69 -3.73
N ARG A 216 -10.86 1.38 -3.63
CA ARG A 216 -11.69 0.80 -2.56
C ARG A 216 -11.12 1.07 -1.17
N ARG A 217 -9.79 1.10 -1.05
CA ARG A 217 -9.06 1.33 0.20
C ARG A 217 -8.78 2.82 0.44
N LEU A 218 -8.40 3.55 -0.60
CA LEU A 218 -8.09 4.98 -0.55
C LEU A 218 -9.23 5.81 -1.17
N LYS A 219 -10.22 6.15 -0.35
CA LYS A 219 -11.38 6.98 -0.72
C LYS A 219 -11.08 8.47 -0.57
N THR A 220 -10.02 8.94 -1.21
CA THR A 220 -9.60 10.36 -1.15
C THR A 220 -9.62 10.97 -2.55
N PRO A 221 -10.03 12.25 -2.71
CA PRO A 221 -9.90 12.99 -3.96
C PRO A 221 -8.43 13.17 -4.39
N ASP A 222 -7.48 13.04 -3.46
CA ASP A 222 -6.05 13.22 -3.73
C ASP A 222 -5.42 12.02 -4.47
N LEU A 223 -6.14 10.90 -4.60
CA LEU A 223 -5.66 9.73 -5.32
C LEU A 223 -5.73 9.97 -6.82
N MET A 224 -4.56 10.12 -7.43
CA MET A 224 -4.40 10.37 -8.85
C MET A 224 -3.86 9.12 -9.56
N PHE A 225 -4.35 8.90 -10.77
CA PHE A 225 -3.83 7.90 -11.70
C PHE A 225 -3.36 8.59 -12.96
N VAL A 226 -2.20 8.23 -13.49
CA VAL A 226 -1.68 8.72 -14.77
C VAL A 226 -1.55 7.52 -15.69
N MET A 227 -2.39 7.47 -16.72
CA MET A 227 -2.38 6.41 -17.72
C MET A 227 -1.34 6.73 -18.80
N LEU A 228 -0.52 5.74 -19.10
CA LEU A 228 0.53 5.75 -20.10
C LEU A 228 0.43 4.47 -20.93
N GLU A 229 1.06 4.48 -22.10
CA GLU A 229 1.22 3.30 -22.95
C GLU A 229 2.71 3.03 -23.12
N ALA A 230 3.11 1.77 -23.02
CA ALA A 230 4.50 1.32 -23.19
C ALA A 230 4.56 0.10 -24.11
N GLY A 231 5.61 0.05 -24.94
CA GLY A 231 5.81 -1.03 -25.91
C GLY A 231 5.34 -0.68 -27.33
N ARG A 232 6.25 -0.73 -28.31
CA ARG A 232 6.00 -0.37 -29.73
C ARG A 232 4.96 -1.25 -30.42
N ARG A 233 4.92 -2.53 -30.06
CA ARG A 233 4.02 -3.54 -30.66
C ARG A 233 2.90 -3.94 -29.71
N SER A 234 3.18 -4.04 -28.41
CA SER A 234 2.18 -4.48 -27.44
C SER A 234 1.20 -3.36 -27.05
N GLY A 235 1.61 -2.08 -27.09
CA GLY A 235 0.75 -0.97 -26.65
C GLY A 235 0.21 -1.18 -25.23
N THR A 236 1.04 -1.73 -24.33
CA THR A 236 0.61 -2.17 -23.00
C THR A 236 0.28 -0.95 -22.14
N ALA A 237 -0.89 -0.94 -21.50
CA ALA A 237 -1.28 0.11 -20.58
C ALA A 237 -0.47 0.06 -19.29
N VAL A 238 0.02 1.21 -18.84
CA VAL A 238 0.77 1.39 -17.59
C VAL A 238 0.13 2.54 -16.82
N ALA A 239 -0.17 2.35 -15.54
CA ALA A 239 -0.78 3.36 -14.69
C ALA A 239 0.16 3.73 -13.54
N ILE A 240 0.48 5.01 -13.40
CA ILE A 240 1.16 5.54 -12.21
C ILE A 240 0.10 6.01 -11.22
N ALA A 241 0.04 5.41 -10.03
CA ALA A 241 -0.86 5.81 -8.96
C ALA A 241 -0.10 6.52 -7.83
N TYR A 242 -0.59 7.65 -7.37
CA TYR A 242 0.03 8.41 -6.26
C TYR A 242 -1.00 9.26 -5.52
N LEU A 243 -0.64 9.67 -4.29
CA LEU A 243 -1.42 10.62 -3.49
C LEU A 243 -0.86 12.03 -3.67
N LYS A 244 -1.64 12.91 -4.30
CA LYS A 244 -1.30 14.32 -4.49
C LYS A 244 -1.14 14.99 -3.13
N GLY A 245 -0.09 15.79 -2.96
CA GLY A 245 0.23 16.47 -1.70
C GLY A 245 0.98 15.62 -0.67
N ILE A 246 1.02 14.28 -0.83
CA ILE A 246 1.83 13.39 0.02
C ILE A 246 3.08 12.93 -0.73
N ALA A 247 2.91 12.38 -1.94
CA ALA A 247 4.03 11.93 -2.77
C ALA A 247 4.83 13.12 -3.33
N ASP A 248 6.15 12.95 -3.48
CA ASP A 248 7.00 13.93 -4.15
C ASP A 248 6.72 13.93 -5.67
N GLU A 249 6.19 15.04 -6.16
CA GLU A 249 5.87 15.27 -7.58
C GLU A 249 7.09 15.10 -8.49
N ARG A 250 8.32 15.31 -7.98
CA ARG A 250 9.56 15.08 -8.74
C ARG A 250 9.74 13.61 -9.08
N VAL A 251 9.38 12.71 -8.17
CA VAL A 251 9.48 11.25 -8.36
C VAL A 251 8.45 10.82 -9.41
N VAL A 252 7.21 11.33 -9.32
CA VAL A 252 6.14 11.05 -10.30
C VAL A 252 6.58 11.45 -11.72
N LYS A 253 7.07 12.68 -11.91
CA LYS A 253 7.49 13.17 -13.23
C LYS A 253 8.64 12.36 -13.81
N LYS A 254 9.66 12.05 -13.00
CA LYS A 254 10.79 11.21 -13.45
C LYS A 254 10.34 9.81 -13.86
N ALA A 255 9.40 9.21 -13.11
CA ALA A 255 8.85 7.90 -13.46
C ALA A 255 8.06 7.96 -14.78
N GLU A 256 7.23 8.99 -14.97
CA GLU A 256 6.49 9.25 -16.21
C GLU A 256 7.43 9.42 -17.42
N GLU A 257 8.49 10.24 -17.28
CA GLU A 257 9.50 10.46 -18.31
C GLU A 257 10.22 9.16 -18.69
N ARG A 258 10.61 8.35 -17.71
CA ARG A 258 11.31 7.08 -17.94
C ARG A 258 10.43 6.02 -18.60
N ILE A 259 9.16 5.93 -18.20
CA ILE A 259 8.21 4.99 -18.82
C ILE A 259 7.95 5.40 -20.27
N ARG A 260 7.78 6.70 -20.56
CA ARG A 260 7.61 7.19 -21.95
C ARG A 260 8.86 6.99 -22.80
N ALA A 261 10.05 7.08 -22.21
CA ALA A 261 11.32 6.85 -22.91
C ALA A 261 11.64 5.35 -23.11
N ALA A 262 10.83 4.44 -22.57
CA ALA A 262 11.07 3.00 -22.70
C ALA A 262 10.79 2.51 -24.13
N ASP A 263 11.83 2.43 -24.94
CA ASP A 263 11.77 1.87 -26.30
C ASP A 263 11.96 0.35 -26.27
N ILE A 264 10.86 -0.39 -26.18
CA ILE A 264 10.80 -1.86 -26.23
C ILE A 264 9.69 -2.34 -27.14
N ASP A 265 9.83 -3.53 -27.72
CA ASP A 265 8.80 -4.06 -28.62
C ASP A 265 7.52 -4.43 -27.88
N GLY A 266 7.63 -4.98 -26.67
CA GLY A 266 6.46 -5.24 -25.84
C GLY A 266 6.77 -5.40 -24.37
N VAL A 267 5.74 -5.24 -23.55
CA VAL A 267 5.78 -5.35 -22.09
C VAL A 267 4.97 -6.57 -21.66
N PRO A 268 5.60 -7.74 -21.44
CA PRO A 268 4.88 -8.92 -20.97
C PRO A 268 4.60 -8.90 -19.46
N ASP A 269 5.41 -8.20 -18.68
CA ASP A 269 5.34 -8.20 -17.22
C ASP A 269 5.89 -6.89 -16.62
N SER A 270 5.49 -6.57 -15.40
CA SER A 270 5.98 -5.41 -14.63
C SER A 270 7.49 -5.42 -14.42
N SER A 271 8.13 -6.59 -14.35
CA SER A 271 9.59 -6.71 -14.23
C SER A 271 10.37 -6.06 -15.38
N TYR A 272 9.77 -5.94 -16.57
CA TYR A 272 10.39 -5.25 -17.71
C TYR A 272 10.42 -3.74 -17.47
N ILE A 273 9.30 -3.16 -17.04
CA ILE A 273 9.20 -1.74 -16.69
C ILE A 273 10.10 -1.40 -15.50
N ALA A 274 10.25 -2.31 -14.52
CA ALA A 274 11.14 -2.13 -13.39
C ALA A 274 12.60 -1.82 -13.80
N LYS A 275 13.08 -2.39 -14.90
CA LYS A 275 14.44 -2.13 -15.43
C LYS A 275 14.59 -0.71 -15.99
N PHE A 276 13.55 -0.17 -16.61
CA PHE A 276 13.53 1.21 -17.11
C PHE A 276 13.37 2.23 -15.97
N LEU A 277 12.68 1.84 -14.90
CA LEU A 277 12.54 2.65 -13.71
C LEU A 277 13.82 2.70 -12.86
N ALA A 278 14.71 1.70 -12.95
CA ALA A 278 15.98 1.68 -12.22
C ALA A 278 16.96 2.75 -12.76
N GLU A 279 17.59 3.52 -11.87
CA GLU A 279 18.64 4.49 -12.24
C GLU A 279 19.93 3.79 -12.70
N ARG A 280 20.25 2.64 -12.10
CA ARG A 280 21.37 1.78 -12.53
C ARG A 280 20.83 0.43 -13.01
N PRO A 281 20.57 0.25 -14.33
CA PRO A 281 19.98 -0.99 -14.86
C PRO A 281 20.79 -2.26 -14.61
N ARG A 282 22.11 -2.14 -14.39
CA ARG A 282 23.03 -3.25 -14.09
C ARG A 282 23.33 -3.41 -12.60
N SER A 283 22.51 -2.82 -11.73
CA SER A 283 22.67 -2.94 -10.28
C SER A 283 22.41 -4.36 -9.81
N LEU A 284 23.21 -4.83 -8.86
CA LEU A 284 22.99 -6.11 -8.16
C LEU A 284 21.75 -6.09 -7.25
N PHE A 285 21.43 -4.90 -6.73
CA PHE A 285 20.26 -4.69 -5.88
C PHE A 285 19.14 -4.06 -6.69
N LYS A 286 17.91 -4.48 -6.43
CA LYS A 286 16.72 -3.88 -7.03
C LYS A 286 16.58 -2.41 -6.61
N GLN A 287 16.00 -1.60 -7.48
CA GLN A 287 15.76 -0.16 -7.26
C GLN A 287 14.27 0.19 -7.37
N ALA A 288 13.43 -0.79 -7.70
CA ALA A 288 11.99 -0.70 -7.60
C ALA A 288 11.53 -1.78 -6.63
N GLY A 289 10.70 -1.40 -5.66
CA GLY A 289 10.05 -2.37 -4.79
C GLY A 289 8.94 -3.08 -5.55
N THR A 290 8.58 -4.28 -5.09
CA THR A 290 7.51 -5.08 -5.67
C THR A 290 6.49 -5.40 -4.60
N THR A 291 5.22 -5.47 -4.97
CA THR A 291 4.16 -5.95 -4.08
C THR A 291 3.00 -6.55 -4.86
N GLU A 292 2.50 -7.67 -4.38
CA GLU A 292 1.26 -8.29 -4.86
C GLU A 292 0.06 -7.90 -3.99
N LYS A 293 0.28 -7.17 -2.89
CA LYS A 293 -0.75 -6.91 -1.87
C LYS A 293 -1.28 -5.47 -1.93
N PRO A 294 -2.60 -5.26 -2.18
CA PRO A 294 -3.18 -3.92 -2.29
C PRO A 294 -3.19 -3.14 -0.97
N ASP A 295 -3.32 -3.82 0.17
CA ASP A 295 -3.25 -3.18 1.49
C ASP A 295 -1.85 -2.63 1.80
N ILE A 296 -0.81 -3.40 1.49
CA ILE A 296 0.58 -2.96 1.65
C ILE A 296 0.91 -1.82 0.70
N LEU A 297 0.45 -1.90 -0.55
CA LEU A 297 0.62 -0.79 -1.49
C LEU A 297 -0.01 0.50 -0.95
N CYS A 298 -1.26 0.45 -0.47
CA CYS A 298 -1.94 1.61 0.08
C CYS A 298 -1.20 2.19 1.29
N ALA A 299 -0.67 1.34 2.18
CA ALA A 299 0.16 1.78 3.30
C ALA A 299 1.44 2.50 2.82
N LYS A 300 2.14 1.95 1.82
CA LYS A 300 3.30 2.58 1.20
C LYS A 300 2.97 3.91 0.52
N MET A 301 1.80 4.02 -0.12
CA MET A 301 1.33 5.26 -0.74
C MET A 301 1.00 6.34 0.31
N LEU A 302 0.42 5.96 1.44
CA LEU A 302 0.17 6.86 2.57
C LEU A 302 1.46 7.39 3.22
N GLU A 303 2.59 6.69 3.03
CA GLU A 303 3.93 7.16 3.40
C GLU A 303 4.52 8.15 2.39
N GLY A 304 3.96 8.26 1.18
CA GLY A 304 4.44 9.15 0.11
C GLY A 304 5.15 8.44 -1.03
N ARG A 305 5.07 7.11 -1.11
CA ARG A 305 5.55 6.36 -2.29
C ARG A 305 4.53 6.42 -3.43
N ILE A 306 5.04 6.25 -4.65
CA ILE A 306 4.24 6.08 -5.87
C ILE A 306 4.16 4.60 -6.24
N ALA A 307 3.10 4.24 -6.95
CA ALA A 307 2.88 2.91 -7.47
C ALA A 307 2.88 2.93 -9.00
N VAL A 308 3.44 1.89 -9.64
CA VAL A 308 3.36 1.70 -11.08
C VAL A 308 2.72 0.33 -11.33
N LEU A 309 1.54 0.35 -11.93
CA LEU A 309 0.77 -0.81 -12.34
C LEU A 309 0.98 -1.04 -13.83
N VAL A 310 1.14 -2.30 -14.23
CA VAL A 310 1.32 -2.71 -15.62
C VAL A 310 0.23 -3.71 -15.96
N ASP A 311 -0.47 -3.49 -17.07
CA ASP A 311 -1.49 -4.40 -17.54
C ASP A 311 -0.88 -5.76 -17.92
N GLY A 312 -1.51 -6.86 -17.46
CA GLY A 312 -0.99 -8.22 -17.61
C GLY A 312 -0.14 -8.73 -16.44
N SER A 313 0.11 -7.92 -15.40
CA SER A 313 0.94 -8.30 -14.25
C SER A 313 0.19 -8.21 -12.91
N PRO A 314 0.19 -9.26 -12.07
CA PRO A 314 -0.34 -9.20 -10.70
C PRO A 314 0.64 -8.53 -9.72
N ILE A 315 1.84 -8.16 -10.17
CA ILE A 315 2.85 -7.46 -9.36
C ILE A 315 2.80 -5.96 -9.66
N VAL A 316 2.73 -5.16 -8.61
CA VAL A 316 2.80 -3.69 -8.68
C VAL A 316 4.17 -3.22 -8.20
N LEU A 317 4.75 -2.25 -8.91
CA LEU A 317 6.04 -1.66 -8.56
C LEU A 317 5.86 -0.45 -7.63
N THR A 318 6.76 -0.28 -6.66
CA THR A 318 6.75 0.86 -5.72
C THR A 318 8.04 1.65 -5.77
N LEU A 319 7.93 2.99 -5.77
CA LEU A 319 9.06 3.91 -5.81
C LEU A 319 8.86 5.08 -4.81
N PRO A 320 9.94 5.64 -4.22
CA PRO A 320 11.30 5.12 -4.22
C PRO A 320 11.42 3.83 -3.39
N TYR A 321 12.41 3.01 -3.72
CA TYR A 321 12.69 1.75 -3.02
C TYR A 321 13.74 1.92 -1.93
N LEU A 322 13.52 1.25 -0.79
CA LEU A 322 14.46 1.17 0.33
C LEU A 322 14.81 -0.29 0.58
N LEU A 323 16.10 -0.60 0.78
CA LEU A 323 16.56 -1.96 1.06
C LEU A 323 15.93 -2.52 2.35
N ALA A 324 15.62 -1.64 3.30
CA ALA A 324 14.94 -2.03 4.54
C ALA A 324 13.58 -2.69 4.32
N GLU A 325 12.90 -2.42 3.19
CA GLU A 325 11.59 -2.99 2.89
C GLU A 325 11.64 -4.50 2.71
N ASP A 326 12.74 -5.07 2.22
CA ASP A 326 12.88 -6.52 2.04
C ASP A 326 13.00 -7.25 3.38
N PHE A 327 13.49 -6.55 4.40
CA PHE A 327 13.54 -7.05 5.77
C PHE A 327 12.21 -6.87 6.52
N GLN A 328 11.18 -6.34 5.87
CA GLN A 328 9.84 -6.16 6.41
C GLN A 328 8.87 -7.13 5.74
N SER A 329 7.96 -7.70 6.55
CA SER A 329 6.89 -8.57 6.03
C SER A 329 5.55 -7.89 6.27
N ALA A 330 4.59 -8.14 5.37
CA ALA A 330 3.20 -7.70 5.54
C ALA A 330 2.63 -8.14 6.91
N GLN A 331 2.99 -9.35 7.36
CA GLN A 331 2.54 -9.90 8.63
C GLN A 331 3.05 -9.12 9.85
N ASP A 332 4.20 -8.44 9.73
CA ASP A 332 4.81 -7.69 10.82
C ASP A 332 3.86 -6.62 11.34
N TYR A 333 3.05 -6.01 10.46
CA TYR A 333 2.13 -4.94 10.80
C TYR A 333 0.90 -5.45 11.58
N PHE A 334 0.54 -6.73 11.44
CA PHE A 334 -0.63 -7.34 12.09
C PHE A 334 -0.32 -8.07 13.41
N VAL A 335 0.95 -8.21 13.78
CA VAL A 335 1.37 -8.84 15.05
C VAL A 335 1.87 -7.81 16.07
N SER A 336 2.00 -8.25 17.32
CA SER A 336 2.55 -7.43 18.41
C SER A 336 3.91 -6.82 18.02
N PRO A 337 4.16 -5.53 18.32
CA PRO A 337 5.40 -4.83 18.02
C PRO A 337 6.68 -5.56 18.45
N TYR A 338 6.66 -6.22 19.62
CA TYR A 338 7.80 -6.97 20.15
C TYR A 338 8.15 -8.18 19.27
N ARG A 339 7.13 -8.96 18.86
CA ARG A 339 7.32 -10.13 17.98
C ARG A 339 7.78 -9.72 16.58
N ALA A 340 7.21 -8.65 16.04
CA ALA A 340 7.64 -8.09 14.75
C ALA A 340 9.11 -7.67 14.79
N THR A 341 9.52 -6.94 15.83
CA THR A 341 10.90 -6.48 16.00
C THR A 341 11.87 -7.65 16.12
N ALA A 342 11.54 -8.67 16.92
CA ALA A 342 12.36 -9.88 17.03
C ALA A 342 12.51 -10.60 15.67
N SER A 343 11.43 -10.70 14.89
CA SER A 343 11.48 -11.30 13.54
C SER A 343 12.32 -10.48 12.56
N ARG A 344 12.29 -9.15 12.63
CA ARG A 344 13.12 -8.27 11.78
C ARG A 344 14.60 -8.41 12.12
N TRP A 345 14.94 -8.48 13.41
CA TRP A 345 16.32 -8.70 13.86
C TRP A 345 16.83 -10.08 13.43
N LEU A 346 15.99 -11.11 13.54
CA LEU A 346 16.30 -12.44 13.06
C LEU A 346 16.59 -12.43 11.55
N ARG A 347 15.78 -11.75 10.73
CA ARG A 347 15.99 -11.64 9.28
C ARG A 347 17.27 -10.90 8.91
N MET A 348 17.56 -9.79 9.60
CA MET A 348 18.81 -9.05 9.39
C MET A 348 20.04 -9.90 9.78
N GLY A 349 19.97 -10.57 10.94
CA GLY A 349 21.01 -11.49 11.38
C GLY A 349 21.19 -12.67 10.43
N ALA A 350 20.10 -13.24 9.94
CA ALA A 350 20.10 -14.34 8.98
C ALA A 350 20.70 -13.93 7.62
N ALA A 351 20.41 -12.73 7.11
CA ALA A 351 21.06 -12.24 5.89
C ALA A 351 22.59 -12.09 6.09
N CYS A 352 23.02 -11.61 7.26
CA CYS A 352 24.44 -11.56 7.60
C CYS A 352 25.07 -12.97 7.71
N THR A 353 24.43 -13.91 8.40
CA THR A 353 24.95 -15.29 8.49
C THR A 353 24.97 -15.98 7.14
N ALA A 354 23.98 -15.74 6.28
CA ALA A 354 23.93 -16.30 4.93
C ALA A 354 25.20 -15.95 4.12
N VAL A 355 25.65 -14.70 4.18
CA VAL A 355 26.81 -14.23 3.40
C VAL A 355 28.14 -14.47 4.12
N PHE A 356 28.23 -14.08 5.38
CA PHE A 356 29.51 -14.03 6.09
C PHE A 356 29.94 -15.38 6.69
N LEU A 357 29.00 -16.24 7.11
CA LEU A 357 29.35 -17.50 7.78
C LEU A 357 30.19 -18.43 6.87
N PRO A 358 29.83 -18.67 5.59
CA PRO A 358 30.65 -19.49 4.70
C PRO A 358 32.03 -18.88 4.45
N ALA A 359 32.10 -17.56 4.29
CA ALA A 359 33.35 -16.86 4.03
C ALA A 359 34.31 -16.93 5.23
N PHE A 360 33.79 -16.70 6.44
CA PHE A 360 34.57 -16.80 7.67
C PHE A 360 35.08 -18.23 7.89
N TYR A 361 34.29 -19.25 7.56
CA TYR A 361 34.73 -20.64 7.62
C TYR A 361 35.95 -20.90 6.72
N VAL A 362 35.87 -20.54 5.44
CA VAL A 362 36.98 -20.69 4.49
C VAL A 362 38.25 -19.96 4.98
N ALA A 363 38.09 -18.73 5.47
CA ALA A 363 39.22 -17.95 5.95
C ALA A 363 39.85 -18.51 7.25
N ALA A 364 39.02 -19.04 8.16
CA ALA A 364 39.50 -19.66 9.39
C ALA A 364 40.29 -20.94 9.09
N GLU A 365 39.80 -21.76 8.17
CA GLU A 365 40.42 -23.04 7.82
C GLU A 365 41.73 -22.88 7.04
N LEU A 366 41.78 -21.96 6.06
CA LEU A 366 42.96 -21.75 5.21
C LEU A 366 44.08 -20.93 5.87
N PHE A 367 43.75 -19.89 6.65
CA PHE A 367 44.75 -18.90 7.09
C PHE A 367 44.99 -18.87 8.60
N ARG A 368 43.98 -19.14 9.44
CA ARG A 368 44.11 -19.07 10.91
C ARG A 368 43.16 -20.02 11.65
N LEU A 369 43.62 -21.27 11.85
CA LEU A 369 42.91 -22.30 12.63
C LEU A 369 42.65 -21.91 14.11
N ARG A 370 43.38 -20.93 14.67
CA ARG A 370 43.22 -20.47 16.06
C ARG A 370 41.94 -19.64 16.33
N LEU A 371 41.14 -19.33 15.30
CA LEU A 371 39.86 -18.65 15.47
C LEU A 371 38.75 -19.59 15.99
N LEU A 372 38.96 -20.90 15.93
CA LEU A 372 37.99 -21.90 16.37
C LEU A 372 38.25 -22.31 17.84
N PRO A 373 37.20 -22.51 18.66
CA PRO A 373 37.33 -23.15 19.96
C PRO A 373 38.05 -24.50 19.83
N PHE A 374 38.86 -24.89 20.82
CA PHE A 374 39.72 -26.07 20.73
C PHE A 374 38.94 -27.36 20.39
N ASP A 375 37.74 -27.53 20.93
CA ASP A 375 36.90 -28.70 20.64
C ASP A 375 36.36 -28.72 19.20
N LEU A 376 36.02 -27.53 18.67
CA LEU A 376 35.59 -27.36 17.28
C LEU A 376 36.77 -27.56 16.32
N LEU A 377 37.95 -27.10 16.72
CA LEU A 377 39.18 -27.31 15.97
C LEU A 377 39.53 -28.80 15.87
N MET A 378 39.39 -29.57 16.96
CA MET A 378 39.67 -31.01 16.94
C MET A 378 38.68 -31.80 16.07
N THR A 379 37.40 -31.41 16.07
CA THR A 379 36.38 -32.02 15.20
C THR A 379 36.60 -31.67 13.72
N VAL A 380 36.93 -30.41 13.41
CA VAL A 380 37.27 -29.99 12.04
C VAL A 380 38.56 -30.67 11.56
N ALA A 381 39.63 -30.61 12.35
CA ALA A 381 40.92 -31.22 11.98
C ALA A 381 40.85 -32.75 11.81
N GLY A 382 39.99 -33.43 12.58
CA GLY A 382 39.70 -34.85 12.43
C GLY A 382 38.92 -35.18 11.15
N GLY A 383 38.00 -34.31 10.73
CA GLY A 383 37.17 -34.50 9.52
C GLY A 383 37.88 -34.14 8.21
N VAL A 384 38.88 -33.24 8.25
CA VAL A 384 39.54 -32.69 7.05
C VAL A 384 40.76 -33.52 6.61
N ARG A 385 41.34 -34.35 7.50
CA ARG A 385 42.56 -35.14 7.22
C ARG A 385 42.48 -36.09 6.02
N SER A 386 41.27 -36.41 5.55
CA SER A 386 41.02 -37.36 4.46
C SER A 386 40.37 -36.74 3.22
N ILE A 387 40.23 -35.40 3.16
CA ILE A 387 39.48 -34.73 2.09
C ILE A 387 40.44 -34.14 1.04
N PRO A 388 40.24 -34.42 -0.26
CA PRO A 388 41.15 -33.97 -1.32
C PRO A 388 40.92 -32.52 -1.78
N LEU A 389 39.78 -31.90 -1.42
CA LEU A 389 39.41 -30.55 -1.85
C LEU A 389 39.92 -29.49 -0.86
N SER A 390 40.35 -28.33 -1.38
CA SER A 390 40.60 -27.16 -0.53
C SER A 390 39.28 -26.65 0.05
N PRO A 391 39.27 -26.07 1.27
CA PRO A 391 38.05 -25.56 1.92
C PRO A 391 37.20 -24.60 1.05
N GLY A 392 37.85 -23.75 0.26
CA GLY A 392 37.16 -22.86 -0.67
C GLY A 392 36.46 -23.59 -1.81
N LEU A 393 37.13 -24.59 -2.41
CA LEU A 393 36.54 -25.43 -3.47
C LEU A 393 35.46 -26.37 -2.95
N GLU A 394 35.62 -26.89 -1.73
CA GLU A 394 34.63 -27.70 -1.03
C GLU A 394 33.31 -26.93 -0.86
N LEU A 395 33.36 -25.71 -0.31
CA LEU A 395 32.17 -24.88 -0.13
C LEU A 395 31.57 -24.42 -1.46
N PHE A 396 32.41 -24.09 -2.44
CA PHE A 396 31.94 -23.76 -3.78
C PHE A 396 31.15 -24.92 -4.40
N PHE A 397 31.67 -26.15 -4.30
CA PHE A 397 31.01 -27.35 -4.81
C PHE A 397 29.68 -27.60 -4.10
N LEU A 398 29.66 -27.56 -2.76
CA LEU A 398 28.42 -27.73 -1.99
C LEU A 398 27.36 -26.67 -2.33
N LEU A 399 27.76 -25.41 -2.48
CA LEU A 399 26.85 -24.34 -2.87
C LEU A 399 26.34 -24.50 -4.29
N LEU A 400 27.21 -24.93 -5.22
CA LEU A 400 26.78 -25.23 -6.58
C LEU A 400 25.71 -26.33 -6.58
N VAL A 401 25.92 -27.41 -5.83
CA VAL A 401 24.92 -28.47 -5.74
C VAL A 401 23.64 -27.98 -5.06
N LEU A 402 23.73 -27.15 -4.02
CA LEU A 402 22.57 -26.54 -3.38
C LEU A 402 21.76 -25.69 -4.37
N GLU A 403 22.40 -24.82 -5.15
CA GLU A 403 21.75 -23.99 -6.17
C GLU A 403 21.10 -24.86 -7.27
N VAL A 404 21.75 -25.93 -7.70
CA VAL A 404 21.17 -26.89 -8.66
C VAL A 404 19.93 -27.58 -8.09
N LEU A 405 19.97 -28.00 -6.82
CA LEU A 405 18.83 -28.62 -6.14
C LEU A 405 17.66 -27.64 -6.02
N ILE A 406 17.93 -26.39 -5.67
CA ILE A 406 16.93 -25.32 -5.56
C ILE A 406 16.30 -25.06 -6.92
N GLU A 407 17.09 -24.83 -7.96
CA GLU A 407 16.60 -24.54 -9.30
C GLU A 407 15.77 -25.70 -9.87
N ALA A 408 16.17 -26.94 -9.57
CA ALA A 408 15.37 -28.12 -9.88
C ALA A 408 14.06 -28.14 -9.09
N SER A 409 14.09 -27.81 -7.79
CA SER A 409 12.91 -27.84 -6.93
C SER A 409 11.83 -26.83 -7.33
N VAL A 410 12.22 -25.63 -7.79
CA VAL A 410 11.28 -24.57 -8.18
C VAL A 410 10.48 -24.92 -9.44
N ARG A 411 11.07 -25.70 -10.35
CA ARG A 411 10.42 -26.13 -11.60
C ARG A 411 9.55 -27.38 -11.46
N MET A 412 9.69 -28.09 -10.34
CA MET A 412 9.01 -29.36 -10.12
C MET A 412 7.73 -29.17 -9.30
N PRO A 413 6.71 -30.04 -9.47
CA PRO A 413 5.53 -30.05 -8.61
C PRO A 413 5.92 -30.19 -7.13
N LYS A 414 5.12 -29.60 -6.22
CA LYS A 414 5.43 -29.51 -4.78
C LYS A 414 5.85 -30.84 -4.13
N TYR A 415 5.24 -31.96 -4.52
CA TYR A 415 5.58 -33.29 -3.98
C TYR A 415 6.96 -33.79 -4.45
N VAL A 416 7.33 -33.52 -5.70
CA VAL A 416 8.66 -33.83 -6.25
C VAL A 416 9.71 -32.91 -5.65
N ALA A 417 9.40 -31.62 -5.47
CA ALA A 417 10.29 -30.67 -4.80
C ALA A 417 10.62 -31.10 -3.37
N LEU A 418 9.63 -31.61 -2.62
CA LEU A 418 9.83 -32.16 -1.29
C LEU A 418 10.70 -33.43 -1.31
N ALA A 419 10.46 -34.35 -2.26
CA ALA A 419 11.31 -35.53 -2.44
C ALA A 419 12.75 -35.17 -2.80
N LEU A 420 12.97 -34.22 -3.73
CA LEU A 420 14.29 -33.69 -4.08
C LEU A 420 14.99 -33.05 -2.89
N SER A 421 14.27 -32.32 -2.04
CA SER A 421 14.83 -31.75 -0.82
C SER A 421 15.29 -32.83 0.17
N VAL A 422 14.53 -33.92 0.33
CA VAL A 422 14.90 -35.05 1.21
C VAL A 422 16.10 -35.81 0.65
N ILE A 423 16.11 -36.08 -0.65
CA ILE A 423 17.24 -36.75 -1.33
C ILE A 423 18.49 -35.87 -1.26
N GLY A 424 18.37 -34.57 -1.51
CA GLY A 424 19.45 -33.61 -1.43
C GLY A 424 20.02 -33.47 -0.02
N ALA A 425 19.18 -33.47 1.02
CA ALA A 425 19.65 -33.38 2.40
C ALA A 425 20.29 -34.69 2.90
N LEU A 426 19.66 -35.83 2.64
CA LEU A 426 20.07 -37.11 3.21
C LEU A 426 21.11 -37.84 2.35
N VAL A 427 20.81 -38.02 1.05
CA VAL A 427 21.65 -38.85 0.18
C VAL A 427 22.92 -38.10 -0.17
N LEU A 428 22.83 -36.85 -0.63
CA LEU A 428 24.02 -36.09 -0.98
C LEU A 428 24.85 -35.74 0.25
N GLY A 429 24.22 -35.35 1.36
CA GLY A 429 24.92 -35.02 2.60
C GLY A 429 25.68 -36.22 3.18
N ASP A 430 24.96 -37.31 3.52
CA ASP A 430 25.57 -38.48 4.17
C ASP A 430 26.55 -39.21 3.25
N THR A 431 26.22 -39.34 1.95
CA THR A 431 27.11 -40.01 0.99
C THR A 431 28.35 -39.17 0.70
N ALA A 432 28.26 -37.84 0.61
CA ALA A 432 29.43 -36.99 0.39
C ALA A 432 30.42 -37.05 1.57
N VAL A 433 29.92 -37.12 2.81
CA VAL A 433 30.75 -37.30 4.01
C VAL A 433 31.39 -38.69 4.01
N LYS A 434 30.60 -39.75 3.78
CA LYS A 434 31.10 -41.14 3.77
C LYS A 434 32.11 -41.40 2.65
N ALA A 435 31.93 -40.76 1.50
CA ALA A 435 32.88 -40.81 0.38
C ALA A 435 34.15 -39.99 0.63
N GLY A 436 34.22 -39.21 1.72
CA GLY A 436 35.36 -38.36 2.04
C GLY A 436 35.54 -37.19 1.06
N LEU A 437 34.50 -36.83 0.32
CA LEU A 437 34.55 -35.70 -0.63
C LEU A 437 34.38 -34.36 0.07
N VAL A 438 33.65 -34.34 1.18
CA VAL A 438 33.23 -33.14 1.90
C VAL A 438 33.21 -33.41 3.40
N SER A 439 33.52 -32.40 4.20
CA SER A 439 33.55 -32.43 5.67
C SER A 439 32.16 -32.20 6.26
N SER A 440 31.86 -32.86 7.39
CA SER A 440 30.60 -32.64 8.11
C SER A 440 30.39 -31.17 8.53
N PRO A 441 31.41 -30.43 9.02
CA PRO A 441 31.27 -29.00 9.35
C PRO A 441 30.89 -28.13 8.15
N ALA A 442 31.47 -28.36 6.97
CA ALA A 442 31.14 -27.59 5.77
C ALA A 442 29.68 -27.75 5.35
N ILE A 443 29.13 -28.97 5.42
CA ILE A 443 27.71 -29.23 5.10
C ILE A 443 26.79 -28.47 6.05
N ILE A 444 27.09 -28.47 7.36
CA ILE A 444 26.30 -27.75 8.36
C ILE A 444 26.30 -26.25 8.05
N ILE A 445 27.46 -25.69 7.70
CA ILE A 445 27.61 -24.26 7.41
C ILE A 445 26.87 -23.87 6.13
N VAL A 446 26.95 -24.68 5.08
CA VAL A 446 26.21 -24.45 3.84
C VAL A 446 24.70 -24.57 4.06
N ALA A 447 24.24 -25.57 4.83
CA ALA A 447 22.83 -25.73 5.17
C ALA A 447 22.31 -24.52 5.98
N LEU A 448 23.05 -24.09 7.01
CA LEU A 448 22.66 -22.94 7.83
C LEU A 448 22.67 -21.64 7.02
N SER A 449 23.68 -21.42 6.18
CA SER A 449 23.73 -20.28 5.26
C SER A 449 22.57 -20.28 4.26
N GLY A 450 22.27 -21.44 3.66
CA GLY A 450 21.15 -21.63 2.73
C GLY A 450 19.80 -21.30 3.36
N ILE A 451 19.51 -21.90 4.51
CA ILE A 451 18.26 -21.64 5.26
C ILE A 451 18.17 -20.17 5.65
N SER A 452 19.28 -19.57 6.07
CA SER A 452 19.31 -18.15 6.45
C SER A 452 18.99 -17.22 5.27
N ALA A 453 19.45 -17.53 4.05
CA ALA A 453 19.16 -16.75 2.85
C ALA A 453 17.66 -16.72 2.49
N TYR A 454 16.91 -17.78 2.81
CA TYR A 454 15.47 -17.87 2.55
C TYR A 454 14.59 -17.12 3.55
N THR A 455 15.16 -16.61 4.64
CA THR A 455 14.42 -15.74 5.56
C THR A 455 14.04 -14.40 4.91
N VAL A 456 14.73 -14.01 3.83
CA VAL A 456 14.47 -12.82 3.03
C VAL A 456 14.35 -13.23 1.55
N PRO A 457 13.18 -13.75 1.12
CA PRO A 457 13.01 -14.38 -0.20
C PRO A 457 13.31 -13.43 -1.37
N ASP A 458 12.94 -12.16 -1.24
CA ASP A 458 13.18 -11.12 -2.24
C ASP A 458 14.66 -10.85 -2.53
N LEU A 459 15.55 -11.17 -1.59
CA LEU A 459 17.00 -10.96 -1.71
C LEU A 459 17.77 -12.27 -1.95
N THR A 460 17.13 -13.44 -1.97
CA THR A 460 17.83 -14.73 -2.00
C THR A 460 18.82 -14.82 -3.18
N GLY A 461 18.42 -14.42 -4.39
CA GLY A 461 19.31 -14.41 -5.55
C GLY A 461 20.50 -13.46 -5.41
N THR A 462 20.27 -12.23 -4.91
CA THR A 462 21.34 -11.25 -4.67
C THR A 462 22.29 -11.75 -3.57
N LEU A 463 21.77 -12.31 -2.48
CA LEU A 463 22.56 -12.88 -1.38
C LEU A 463 23.40 -14.08 -1.84
N SER A 464 22.88 -14.94 -2.72
CA SER A 464 23.64 -16.05 -3.31
C SER A 464 24.85 -15.57 -4.11
N LEU A 465 24.69 -14.55 -4.95
CA LEU A 465 25.79 -13.97 -5.73
C LEU A 465 26.83 -13.29 -4.85
N VAL A 466 26.38 -12.50 -3.87
CA VAL A 466 27.27 -11.83 -2.91
C VAL A 466 28.03 -12.87 -2.09
N ARG A 467 27.35 -13.89 -1.55
CA ARG A 467 27.96 -15.02 -0.82
C ARG A 467 29.07 -15.68 -1.63
N LEU A 468 28.86 -15.93 -2.92
CA LEU A 468 29.88 -16.51 -3.78
C LEU A 468 31.13 -15.62 -3.90
N ALA A 469 30.94 -14.31 -4.10
CA ALA A 469 32.03 -13.35 -4.17
C ALA A 469 32.84 -13.32 -2.85
N PHE A 470 32.17 -13.40 -1.70
CA PHE A 470 32.82 -13.47 -0.39
C PHE A 470 33.63 -14.75 -0.18
N ILE A 471 33.15 -15.90 -0.67
CA ILE A 471 33.90 -17.16 -0.59
C ILE A 471 35.17 -17.10 -1.42
N VAL A 472 35.10 -16.55 -2.65
CA VAL A 472 36.28 -16.38 -3.52
C VAL A 472 37.30 -15.43 -2.88
N ALA A 473 36.84 -14.30 -2.31
CA ALA A 473 37.71 -13.36 -1.62
C ALA A 473 38.36 -13.97 -0.36
N ALA A 474 37.57 -14.73 0.41
CA ALA A 474 38.06 -15.45 1.60
C ALA A 474 39.07 -16.54 1.24
N GLY A 475 38.84 -17.31 0.17
CA GLY A 475 39.77 -18.35 -0.28
C GLY A 475 41.09 -17.79 -0.80
N SER A 476 41.06 -16.60 -1.40
CA SER A 476 42.25 -15.99 -2.03
C SER A 476 43.12 -15.21 -1.05
N ILE A 477 42.52 -14.34 -0.21
CA ILE A 477 43.24 -13.37 0.64
C ILE A 477 42.89 -13.58 2.13
N GLY A 478 42.02 -14.53 2.46
CA GLY A 478 41.62 -14.82 3.84
C GLY A 478 40.72 -13.75 4.44
N THR A 479 40.87 -13.52 5.75
CA THR A 479 40.04 -12.56 6.49
C THR A 479 40.15 -11.13 5.97
N TYR A 480 41.30 -10.75 5.38
CA TYR A 480 41.47 -9.42 4.80
C TYR A 480 40.61 -9.22 3.55
N GLY A 481 40.46 -10.26 2.71
CA GLY A 481 39.57 -10.24 1.55
C GLY A 481 38.10 -10.03 1.94
N ILE A 482 37.67 -10.67 3.03
CA ILE A 482 36.32 -10.49 3.60
C ILE A 482 36.10 -9.03 4.02
N LEU A 483 37.04 -8.44 4.76
CA LEU A 483 36.94 -7.04 5.21
C LEU A 483 36.90 -6.06 4.02
N LEU A 484 37.76 -6.26 3.02
CA LEU A 484 37.82 -5.41 1.83
C LEU A 484 36.53 -5.49 1.02
N LEU A 485 36.01 -6.70 0.78
CA LEU A 485 34.77 -6.89 0.03
C LEU A 485 33.55 -6.38 0.82
N ALA A 486 33.54 -6.52 2.15
CA ALA A 486 32.52 -5.93 3.01
C ALA A 486 32.52 -4.39 2.94
N ALA A 487 33.70 -3.77 2.96
CA ALA A 487 33.83 -2.32 2.79
C ALA A 487 33.35 -1.87 1.40
N LEU A 488 33.70 -2.62 0.34
CA LEU A 488 33.25 -2.33 -1.02
C LEU A 488 31.73 -2.50 -1.19
N LEU A 489 31.15 -3.53 -0.59
CA LEU A 489 29.70 -3.72 -0.56
C LEU A 489 28.99 -2.59 0.19
N ALA A 490 29.51 -2.19 1.35
CA ALA A 490 28.96 -1.06 2.11
C ALA A 490 29.04 0.25 1.30
N TYR A 491 30.17 0.51 0.65
CA TYR A 491 30.33 1.66 -0.25
C TYR A 491 29.32 1.62 -1.41
N TYR A 492 29.14 0.46 -2.04
CA TYR A 492 28.17 0.28 -3.12
C TYR A 492 26.73 0.58 -2.67
N LEU A 493 26.34 0.08 -1.49
CA LEU A 493 25.00 0.29 -0.94
C LEU A 493 24.73 1.75 -0.55
N VAL A 494 25.73 2.44 0.01
CA VAL A 494 25.60 3.85 0.42
C VAL A 494 25.56 4.79 -0.78
N THR A 495 26.30 4.49 -1.84
CA THR A 495 26.34 5.33 -3.06
C THR A 495 25.17 5.09 -4.01
N THR A 496 24.38 4.04 -3.80
CA THR A 496 23.23 3.74 -4.65
C THR A 496 22.01 4.53 -4.19
N ASP A 497 21.44 5.31 -5.11
CA ASP A 497 20.25 6.11 -4.93
C ASP A 497 19.08 5.60 -5.79
N SER A 498 17.87 5.83 -5.29
CA SER A 498 16.61 5.57 -5.98
C SER A 498 15.77 6.84 -5.92
N TYR A 499 15.71 7.61 -7.01
CA TYR A 499 14.93 8.84 -7.13
C TYR A 499 15.29 9.90 -6.08
N GLY A 500 16.57 10.02 -5.75
CA GLY A 500 17.08 10.97 -4.75
C GLY A 500 16.94 10.50 -3.29
N VAL A 501 16.48 9.26 -3.08
CA VAL A 501 16.46 8.59 -1.79
C VAL A 501 17.59 7.54 -1.75
N PRO A 502 18.52 7.61 -0.77
CA PRO A 502 19.56 6.61 -0.62
C PRO A 502 18.99 5.23 -0.29
N LEU A 503 19.50 4.19 -0.95
CA LEU A 503 19.00 2.81 -0.81
C LEU A 503 19.09 2.28 0.64
N LEU A 504 20.13 2.69 1.36
CA LEU A 504 20.42 2.28 2.74
C LEU A 504 19.76 3.19 3.79
N ALA A 505 18.91 4.13 3.40
CA ALA A 505 18.15 4.92 4.36
C ALA A 505 17.17 4.01 5.14
N PRO A 506 16.93 4.26 6.44
CA PRO A 506 17.40 5.37 7.26
C PRO A 506 18.71 5.09 8.04
N PHE A 507 19.51 4.10 7.64
CA PHE A 507 20.82 3.83 8.27
C PHE A 507 21.89 4.79 7.75
N SER A 508 21.84 5.12 6.45
CA SER A 508 22.67 6.14 5.83
C SER A 508 21.84 6.93 4.80
N PRO A 509 21.47 8.20 5.08
CA PRO A 509 21.76 8.98 6.28
C PRO A 509 21.02 8.46 7.52
N LEU A 510 21.62 8.63 8.70
CA LEU A 510 21.03 8.19 9.96
C LEU A 510 19.85 9.08 10.35
N ILE A 511 18.62 8.61 10.12
CA ILE A 511 17.39 9.33 10.45
C ILE A 511 16.68 8.62 11.60
N ARG A 512 16.86 9.14 12.82
CA ARG A 512 16.39 8.50 14.05
C ARG A 512 14.86 8.32 14.11
N SER A 513 14.10 9.20 13.48
CA SER A 513 12.64 9.09 13.41
C SER A 513 12.20 7.84 12.65
N ASP A 514 12.89 7.52 11.56
CA ASP A 514 12.47 6.50 10.60
C ASP A 514 12.95 5.10 11.03
N LEU A 515 13.93 5.02 11.94
CA LEU A 515 14.34 3.76 12.58
C LEU A 515 13.20 3.08 13.34
N LYS A 516 12.19 3.86 13.80
CA LYS A 516 10.98 3.40 14.52
C LYS A 516 10.04 2.51 13.71
N ASP A 517 10.16 2.52 12.39
CA ASP A 517 9.36 1.66 11.50
C ASP A 517 10.27 0.73 10.69
N THR A 518 11.59 0.87 10.83
CA THR A 518 12.60 0.10 10.08
C THR A 518 13.16 -1.03 10.94
N LEU A 519 14.05 -0.70 11.89
CA LEU A 519 14.80 -1.66 12.70
C LEU A 519 13.94 -2.24 13.84
N TYR A 520 13.22 -1.37 14.55
CA TYR A 520 12.23 -1.74 15.54
C TYR A 520 10.86 -1.32 15.02
N LYS A 521 9.84 -2.14 15.24
CA LYS A 521 8.45 -1.75 14.98
C LYS A 521 7.95 -1.07 16.25
N ALA A 522 7.87 0.26 16.25
CA ALA A 522 7.24 1.00 17.33
C ALA A 522 5.71 0.82 17.31
N GLU A 523 5.04 1.16 18.41
CA GLU A 523 3.57 1.17 18.44
C GLU A 523 3.01 2.16 17.43
N LEU A 524 1.89 1.80 16.80
CA LEU A 524 1.28 2.61 15.74
C LEU A 524 0.99 4.04 16.21
N PHE A 525 0.54 4.21 17.45
CA PHE A 525 0.24 5.51 18.08
C PHE A 525 1.48 6.41 18.27
N SER A 526 2.68 5.84 18.23
CA SER A 526 3.94 6.60 18.37
C SER A 526 4.49 7.11 17.03
N LEU A 527 3.92 6.68 15.90
CA LEU A 527 4.34 7.03 14.54
C LEU A 527 3.62 8.30 14.06
N TRP A 528 3.87 9.42 14.74
CA TRP A 528 3.22 10.71 14.45
C TRP A 528 3.56 11.28 13.07
N HIS A 529 4.80 11.09 12.62
CA HIS A 529 5.31 11.67 11.38
C HIS A 529 5.51 10.60 10.32
N ARG A 530 5.32 10.98 9.04
CA ARG A 530 5.70 10.17 7.88
C ARG A 530 7.23 10.05 7.78
N PRO A 531 7.75 9.01 7.10
CA PRO A 531 9.19 8.85 6.91
C PRO A 531 9.79 10.09 6.25
N ARG A 532 10.74 10.74 6.92
CA ARG A 532 11.40 11.96 6.42
C ARG A 532 12.25 11.68 5.19
N VAL A 533 12.72 10.44 5.05
CA VAL A 533 13.49 9.97 3.89
C VAL A 533 12.76 10.24 2.57
N LEU A 534 11.42 10.15 2.55
CA LEU A 534 10.61 10.27 1.33
C LEU A 534 10.35 11.73 0.90
N ARG A 535 10.79 12.73 1.69
CA ARG A 535 10.73 14.18 1.38
C ARG A 535 9.35 14.69 0.89
N GLY A 536 8.26 14.06 1.34
CA GLY A 536 6.91 14.50 1.02
C GLY A 536 6.57 15.86 1.67
N LYS A 537 5.72 16.66 1.01
CA LYS A 537 5.29 17.98 1.54
C LYS A 537 4.50 17.87 2.85
N ASN A 538 3.74 16.79 3.02
CA ASN A 538 2.92 16.56 4.20
C ASN A 538 3.63 15.60 5.17
N GLU A 539 4.11 16.11 6.30
CA GLU A 539 4.89 15.33 7.26
C GLU A 539 4.06 14.59 8.31
N ARG A 540 2.79 14.95 8.54
CA ARG A 540 1.97 14.40 9.64
C ARG A 540 1.19 13.15 9.21
N ARG A 541 1.39 12.03 9.92
CA ARG A 541 0.68 10.75 9.71
C ARG A 541 -0.57 10.65 10.58
N LEU A 542 -0.46 10.94 11.88
CA LEU A 542 -1.57 10.89 12.84
C LEU A 542 -2.03 12.31 13.17
N ALA A 543 -3.35 12.51 13.24
CA ALA A 543 -3.90 13.69 13.90
C ALA A 543 -3.53 13.62 15.39
N SER A 544 -3.14 14.75 15.98
CA SER A 544 -2.79 14.77 17.40
C SER A 544 -4.01 14.32 18.20
N PHE A 545 -3.90 13.21 18.93
CA PHE A 545 -4.86 12.92 19.99
C PHE A 545 -4.40 13.76 21.18
N GLY A 546 -5.08 14.88 21.42
CA GLY A 546 -4.99 15.64 22.68
C GLY A 546 -4.05 16.86 22.73
N LYS A 547 -3.42 17.29 21.64
CA LYS A 547 -2.61 18.53 21.66
C LYS A 547 -3.30 19.80 21.16
N GLU A 548 -4.53 19.71 20.69
CA GLU A 548 -5.35 20.92 20.44
C GLU A 548 -5.75 21.63 21.74
N GLY A 549 -5.68 20.95 22.90
CA GLY A 549 -5.84 21.59 24.22
C GLY A 549 -4.57 22.27 24.73
N GLU A 550 -3.42 21.59 24.64
CA GLU A 550 -2.14 22.12 25.13
C GLU A 550 -1.55 23.22 24.23
N GLU A 551 -1.74 23.15 22.90
CA GLU A 551 -1.28 24.20 21.99
C GLU A 551 -2.14 25.48 22.15
N MET A 552 -3.45 25.35 22.38
CA MET A 552 -4.31 26.49 22.77
C MET A 552 -3.94 27.06 24.14
N GLU A 553 -3.67 26.24 25.15
CA GLU A 553 -3.22 26.74 26.46
C GLU A 553 -1.86 27.45 26.37
N SER A 554 -0.95 26.99 25.51
CA SER A 554 0.35 27.64 25.31
C SER A 554 0.26 28.93 24.48
N GLU A 555 -0.68 29.03 23.54
CA GLU A 555 -0.95 30.26 22.78
C GLU A 555 -1.71 31.28 23.65
N VAL A 556 -2.63 30.82 24.50
CA VAL A 556 -3.34 31.66 25.49
C VAL A 556 -2.41 32.11 26.61
N GLU A 557 -1.51 31.27 27.14
CA GLU A 557 -0.48 31.70 28.10
C GLU A 557 0.52 32.68 27.47
N GLN A 558 0.84 32.55 26.18
CA GLN A 558 1.69 33.50 25.46
C GLN A 558 0.99 34.83 25.16
N GLU A 559 -0.33 34.82 24.94
CA GLU A 559 -1.13 36.05 24.82
C GLU A 559 -1.37 36.71 26.18
N GLU A 560 -1.60 35.94 27.25
CA GLU A 560 -1.74 36.46 28.62
C GLU A 560 -0.42 37.00 29.18
N THR A 561 0.72 36.39 28.85
CA THR A 561 2.05 36.91 29.21
C THR A 561 2.44 38.17 28.42
N LYS A 562 2.04 38.27 27.14
CA LYS A 562 2.18 39.52 26.36
C LYS A 562 1.26 40.63 26.87
N SER A 563 0.00 40.31 27.18
CA SER A 563 -0.98 41.25 27.74
C SER A 563 -0.61 41.74 29.14
N SER A 564 0.01 40.88 29.97
CA SER A 564 0.53 41.27 31.28
C SER A 564 1.83 42.08 31.20
N ALA A 565 2.74 41.77 30.25
CA ALA A 565 3.92 42.59 29.98
C ALA A 565 3.55 44.00 29.48
N GLU A 566 2.59 44.13 28.57
CA GLU A 566 2.08 45.44 28.09
C GLU A 566 1.36 46.23 29.21
N ARG A 567 0.70 45.54 30.15
CA ARG A 567 0.10 46.17 31.35
C ARG A 567 1.13 46.63 32.39
N GLU A 568 2.27 45.94 32.51
CA GLU A 568 3.36 46.39 33.38
C GLU A 568 4.15 47.55 32.76
N GLU A 569 4.34 47.58 31.44
CA GLU A 569 4.93 48.74 30.74
C GLU A 569 4.04 49.99 30.83
N MET A 570 2.71 49.84 30.68
CA MET A 570 1.78 50.96 30.91
C MET A 570 1.77 51.45 32.37
N LYS A 571 1.93 50.55 33.35
CA LYS A 571 2.04 50.95 34.76
C LYS A 571 3.38 51.61 35.06
N GLY A 572 4.47 51.17 34.43
CA GLY A 572 5.79 51.80 34.50
C GLY A 572 5.75 53.25 33.99
N ALA A 573 5.15 53.46 32.81
CA ALA A 573 4.98 54.79 32.22
C ALA A 573 4.08 55.72 33.06
N ALA A 574 2.99 55.20 33.64
CA ALA A 574 2.12 55.96 34.54
C ALA A 574 2.75 56.27 35.92
N THR A 575 3.80 55.54 36.31
CA THR A 575 4.53 55.75 37.58
C THR A 575 5.71 56.71 37.42
N GLU A 576 6.24 56.88 36.19
CA GLU A 576 7.22 57.92 35.87
C GLU A 576 6.56 59.31 35.68
N GLU A 577 5.38 59.40 35.06
CA GLU A 577 4.62 60.68 34.98
C GLU A 577 4.03 61.12 36.33
N GLY A 578 3.92 60.23 37.31
CA GLY A 578 3.48 60.53 38.68
C GLY A 578 4.59 60.93 39.66
N LYS A 579 5.87 60.75 39.29
CA LYS A 579 7.03 61.07 40.14
C LYS A 579 7.63 62.46 39.88
N ASP A 580 7.27 63.11 38.78
CA ASP A 580 7.67 64.49 38.47
C ASP A 580 6.73 65.56 39.07
N MET A 581 5.72 65.16 39.86
CA MET A 581 4.79 66.07 40.55
C MET A 581 4.86 66.02 42.10
N GLN A 582 5.88 65.39 42.69
CA GLN A 582 6.09 65.38 44.15
C GLN A 582 7.57 65.55 44.57
N GLU A 583 8.33 66.39 43.89
CA GLU A 583 9.52 67.05 44.48
C GLU A 583 9.20 68.54 44.74
N GLY A 584 8.55 68.81 45.87
CA GLY A 584 8.16 70.17 46.23
C GLY A 584 7.43 70.26 47.56
N LYS A 585 8.10 69.87 48.66
CA LYS A 585 7.89 70.21 50.10
C LYS A 585 8.61 69.13 50.92
N GLY A 586 9.79 69.37 51.48
CA GLY A 586 9.96 70.01 52.80
C GLY A 586 9.24 69.16 53.87
N GLY A 587 9.90 68.29 54.64
CA GLY A 587 10.80 68.65 55.74
C GLY A 587 10.03 68.55 57.08
N PHE A 588 10.65 67.96 58.11
CA PHE A 588 10.10 67.56 59.44
C PHE A 588 9.34 66.22 59.40
N GLN A 589 9.56 65.21 60.26
CA GLN A 589 9.99 65.24 61.66
C GLN A 589 10.56 63.86 62.09
N ASN A 590 11.19 63.89 63.26
CA ASN A 590 12.11 62.92 63.86
C ASN A 590 11.39 61.85 64.73
N ARG A 591 12.13 60.78 65.12
CA ARG A 591 11.95 59.88 66.31
C ARG A 591 10.78 58.87 66.27
N GLU A 592 10.88 57.59 66.66
CA GLU A 592 11.59 56.85 67.75
C GLU A 592 11.73 55.36 67.36
N LYS A 593 12.89 54.69 67.49
CA LYS A 593 13.40 53.87 68.63
C LYS A 593 12.57 52.61 69.03
N THR A 594 13.07 51.43 68.63
CA THR A 594 13.76 50.35 69.40
C THR A 594 12.98 49.36 70.28
N LYS A 595 13.16 48.05 69.98
CA LYS A 595 13.49 46.86 70.82
C LYS A 595 12.98 45.60 70.07
N SER A 596 13.58 44.41 69.99
CA SER A 596 14.75 43.69 70.56
C SER A 596 14.77 42.35 69.78
N SER A 597 15.76 42.01 68.93
CA SER A 597 16.94 41.12 69.18
C SER A 597 16.69 39.86 70.02
N ALA A 598 17.31 38.68 69.81
CA ALA A 598 18.09 37.99 68.76
C ALA A 598 18.77 36.79 69.47
N GLU A 599 18.86 35.60 68.85
CA GLU A 599 19.86 34.52 69.11
C GLU A 599 19.60 33.37 68.08
N ARG A 600 20.39 33.21 66.99
CA ARG A 600 21.62 32.40 66.76
C ARG A 600 21.49 30.89 67.01
N GLU A 601 21.50 30.05 65.96
CA GLU A 601 22.62 29.20 65.42
C GLU A 601 23.12 28.14 66.44
N GLU A 602 23.40 26.85 66.16
CA GLU A 602 23.93 26.15 64.97
C GLU A 602 23.92 24.60 65.23
N MET A 603 24.04 23.81 64.16
CA MET A 603 24.72 22.49 64.02
C MET A 603 24.30 21.16 64.72
N LYS A 604 24.33 20.13 63.84
CA LYS A 604 24.79 18.72 63.98
C LYS A 604 23.79 17.64 64.41
N GLY A 605 23.84 16.54 63.64
CA GLY A 605 22.91 15.42 63.71
C GLY A 605 23.25 14.33 64.71
N ALA A 606 22.34 13.37 64.84
CA ALA A 606 22.55 11.98 65.23
C ALA A 606 21.19 11.26 65.19
N THR A 607 21.12 10.07 64.59
CA THR A 607 20.10 9.04 64.87
C THR A 607 20.46 8.34 66.19
N PRO A 608 19.51 7.76 66.97
CA PRO A 608 19.13 6.37 66.72
C PRO A 608 17.69 5.97 67.13
N GLU A 609 17.41 4.69 66.83
CA GLU A 609 16.31 3.78 67.14
C GLU A 609 15.44 3.98 68.40
N GLU A 610 14.17 3.57 68.28
CA GLU A 610 13.35 2.72 69.18
C GLU A 610 11.94 2.66 68.52
N GLY A 611 11.22 1.54 68.33
CA GLY A 611 11.09 0.34 69.14
C GLY A 611 9.69 0.34 69.77
N LYS A 612 8.73 -0.44 69.22
CA LYS A 612 7.74 -1.29 69.93
C LYS A 612 6.46 -1.57 69.11
N ASP A 613 6.24 -2.86 68.94
CA ASP A 613 4.95 -3.50 68.68
C ASP A 613 3.98 -3.38 69.87
N ILE A 614 2.67 -3.36 69.60
CA ILE A 614 1.63 -4.30 70.08
C ILE A 614 0.22 -3.65 70.03
N GLN A 615 -0.68 -4.33 69.30
CA GLN A 615 -2.15 -4.56 69.43
C GLN A 615 -3.05 -3.46 70.02
N GLU A 616 -4.18 -3.09 69.38
CA GLU A 616 -5.48 -3.78 69.26
C GLU A 616 -6.27 -2.96 68.21
N GLY A 617 -7.27 -3.39 67.43
CA GLY A 617 -8.25 -4.47 67.48
C GLY A 617 -9.50 -3.93 66.76
N GLU A 618 -10.26 -4.82 66.09
CA GLU A 618 -11.69 -4.76 65.76
C GLU A 618 -12.06 -5.10 64.31
N GLY A 619 -13.10 -5.93 64.19
CA GLY A 619 -14.03 -5.90 63.06
C GLY A 619 -14.00 -7.11 62.14
N GLY A 620 -14.40 -8.29 62.64
CA GLY A 620 -14.72 -9.43 61.80
C GLY A 620 -16.03 -9.25 61.02
N LEU A 621 -16.18 -10.01 59.93
CA LEU A 621 -17.33 -10.90 59.77
C LEU A 621 -17.01 -11.98 58.72
N GLN A 622 -17.27 -13.21 59.16
CA GLN A 622 -16.93 -14.49 58.56
C GLN A 622 -18.14 -15.07 57.84
N ASN A 623 -17.83 -15.87 56.81
CA ASN A 623 -18.48 -17.15 56.46
C ASN A 623 -19.94 -17.09 55.96
N ASN A 624 -20.35 -17.92 55.00
CA ASN A 624 -20.22 -19.37 54.95
C ASN A 624 -20.65 -19.83 53.54
N LYS A 625 -19.92 -20.75 52.89
CA LYS A 625 -20.19 -22.22 52.79
C LYS A 625 -21.35 -22.59 51.83
N GLN A 626 -21.33 -23.71 51.10
CA GLN A 626 -20.38 -24.80 50.86
C GLN A 626 -20.98 -25.73 49.79
N ALA A 627 -20.11 -26.53 49.15
CA ALA A 627 -20.23 -27.95 48.80
C ALA A 627 -21.50 -28.46 48.06
N GLY A 628 -21.43 -29.41 47.13
CA GLY A 628 -20.41 -30.36 46.73
C GLY A 628 -21.10 -31.49 45.95
N GLY A 629 -20.35 -32.45 45.38
CA GLY A 629 -20.95 -33.70 44.90
C GLY A 629 -20.33 -34.31 43.65
N THR A 630 -19.44 -35.26 43.87
CA THR A 630 -18.96 -36.38 43.03
C THR A 630 -20.07 -37.21 42.33
N SER A 631 -19.77 -37.84 41.18
CA SER A 631 -19.93 -39.30 40.89
C SER A 631 -19.62 -39.71 39.42
N GLN A 632 -18.62 -40.60 39.28
CA GLN A 632 -18.55 -41.89 38.53
C GLN A 632 -19.00 -42.11 37.06
N ASN A 633 -18.03 -42.66 36.29
CA ASN A 633 -18.02 -43.83 35.36
C ASN A 633 -19.27 -44.28 34.58
N ARG A 634 -19.08 -44.51 33.27
CA ARG A 634 -19.43 -45.79 32.61
C ARG A 634 -18.65 -46.06 31.30
N GLU A 635 -18.21 -47.31 31.16
CA GLU A 635 -17.61 -47.99 30.00
C GLU A 635 -18.64 -48.34 28.91
N GLU A 636 -18.17 -48.52 27.66
CA GLU A 636 -18.36 -49.71 26.78
C GLU A 636 -17.44 -49.55 25.54
N ALA A 637 -16.40 -50.39 25.36
CA ALA A 637 -16.32 -51.57 24.48
C ALA A 637 -16.50 -51.25 22.98
N GLY A 638 -15.71 -51.68 21.99
CA GLY A 638 -14.66 -52.69 21.83
C GLY A 638 -14.70 -53.14 20.34
N GLY A 639 -13.57 -53.29 19.65
CA GLY A 639 -13.54 -53.82 18.28
C GLY A 639 -12.19 -53.66 17.56
N ARG A 640 -11.55 -54.79 17.25
CA ARG A 640 -10.17 -54.98 16.76
C ARG A 640 -10.11 -55.15 15.20
N PRO A 641 -8.93 -55.40 14.57
CA PRO A 641 -8.54 -54.91 13.23
C PRO A 641 -8.77 -55.91 12.09
N SER A 642 -8.48 -55.50 10.85
CA SER A 642 -8.23 -56.43 9.73
C SER A 642 -7.00 -56.01 8.91
N GLU A 643 -6.14 -57.00 8.68
CA GLU A 643 -4.93 -56.99 7.88
C GLU A 643 -5.23 -57.42 6.43
N THR A 644 -4.36 -56.96 5.51
CA THR A 644 -3.80 -57.67 4.33
C THR A 644 -4.67 -57.96 3.08
N PRO A 645 -4.05 -58.22 1.90
CA PRO A 645 -2.60 -58.41 1.63
C PRO A 645 -1.90 -57.30 0.83
#